data_AF-A0A7N9AUE8-F1
#
_entry.id   AF-A0A7N9AUE8-F1
#
_cell.length_a   1.000
_cell.length_b   1.000
_cell.length_c   1.000
_cell.angle_alpha   90.00
_cell.angle_beta   90.00
_cell.angle_gamma   90.00
#
_symmetry.space_group_name_H-M   'P 1'
#
loop_
_entity.id
_entity.type
_entity.pdbx_description
1 polymer ?
#
loop_
_entity_poly.entity_id
_entity_poly.type
_entity_poly.pdbx_seq_one_letter_code
_entity_poly.pdbx_strand_id
1 'polypeptide(L)'
;MAELEGLEFGKSDFVLLDEVSMEQFMENLKLRFEKGRIYTYIGEVVVSVNPYRQMDMYGKDSIEAYRGRELYENPPHLYAVSDAAYKAMKRRAKDTCIVISGESGAGKTEASKYIMQYIAAITNPSQRAEVESVKNVLLKSNCVLEAFGNAKTNRNDNSSRFGKYMDINFNFNGDPTGGHINNYLLEKSRVVQQQEGERNFHSFYQVRALKFTPVILETQTHLLLIEIKAVFSRHHFIQIRNELKLAVMNALQVIGFSKEEINSIYQILASILLLGNVQFESDGESVQILQLEAVNHISDLTATDPESISKSLLYRTVATGGGEVIEKGHTEQDAYLGFIQTNGALYERLFGWIVGRINSVIEVKNYNPVLHGKNTVIGVLDIYGFEIFDNNSFEQFCINYCNEKLQQLFIELILRQEQDEYQREGITWQEIDYFNNQIIVDLVEQPHKGIISILDEACLTAGKVTDMVCLDSMDTKLAQHPHYTSRKLCPTDKTMDFKKHFRIRHYAGDVTYSVEGFLDKNKDLLFQDFKRLMYNRFSSSPFLKEMWPDGQLSITEVTKRPLTAATLFKNSIVALVDKLACKEPYYVRCIKPNEMKSPVLFDDARCQHQVAYLGLLENVMVRRAGFAYRQPYARFLQRYKMTCEYTWPNHLMASDREAVEAIITQHGFQDDVAYGQTKLFVRTPRSLFTLEQERAALIPILVLFLQKIWRGAIARMRCRRMRAIYAIMGCYKRYKVKAHFWEVERRFANVRTMPDYGKSVEWPTPPAALAQFHNNTVMLHRRWWARQIVKNIPPSDMLDVRAKVAALTALSGERKDWGASRAWERDYLANVRFTNKQNTNEMKDRQNTKSLMLFFPPTFSQVNRFNKSTDRGLLVTDKYVYKLEPKKQYKVLKRLPLDAFTGLSVTSGVDQMVVLHTSSQDDVLLCLQQGELCPNQDRVGELVGVLVDYFTRIRRVHFPVKVCCSAVQLQMRGKPKSVTIETRVGQSNVDFKKSRDGFILLVPKN
;
A
#
# COMPACT_ATOMS: atom_id res chain seq x y z
N MET A 1 -15.41 -13.41 29.47
CA MET A 1 -14.55 -12.23 29.16
C MET A 1 -15.30 -10.90 28.98
N ALA A 2 -16.57 -10.81 29.39
CA ALA A 2 -17.10 -9.63 30.11
C ALA A 2 -16.43 -9.42 31.50
N GLU A 3 -15.25 -10.01 31.69
CA GLU A 3 -14.40 -10.06 32.90
C GLU A 3 -13.01 -9.45 32.62
N LEU A 4 -12.76 -8.89 31.42
CA LEU A 4 -11.53 -8.14 31.15
C LEU A 4 -11.51 -6.80 31.92
N GLU A 5 -12.68 -6.27 32.26
CA GLU A 5 -12.81 -5.24 33.29
C GLU A 5 -13.17 -5.95 34.61
N GLY A 6 -12.37 -5.75 35.66
CA GLY A 6 -12.70 -6.27 36.99
C GLY A 6 -14.06 -5.74 37.47
N LEU A 7 -14.72 -6.48 38.37
CA LEU A 7 -16.00 -6.07 38.99
C LEU A 7 -15.93 -4.65 39.60
N GLU A 8 -14.73 -4.18 39.93
CA GLU A 8 -14.42 -2.81 40.39
C GLU A 8 -14.84 -1.69 39.42
N PHE A 9 -15.06 -2.00 38.14
CA PHE A 9 -15.46 -1.06 37.10
C PHE A 9 -16.95 -1.14 36.74
N GLY A 10 -17.74 -2.00 37.39
CA GLY A 10 -19.14 -2.25 37.02
C GLY A 10 -19.31 -3.13 35.78
N LYS A 11 -20.53 -3.59 35.50
CA LYS A 11 -20.83 -4.51 34.38
C LYS A 11 -20.79 -3.77 33.05
N SER A 12 -20.09 -4.33 32.07
CA SER A 12 -19.90 -3.74 30.73
C SER A 12 -21.12 -3.80 29.81
N ASP A 13 -22.07 -4.68 30.11
CA ASP A 13 -23.34 -4.83 29.40
C ASP A 13 -24.48 -4.86 30.43
N PHE A 14 -25.48 -4.00 30.25
CA PHE A 14 -26.63 -3.91 31.14
C PHE A 14 -27.53 -5.16 31.11
N VAL A 15 -27.47 -5.97 30.04
CA VAL A 15 -28.18 -7.25 29.98
C VAL A 15 -27.66 -8.23 31.04
N LEU A 16 -26.43 -8.04 31.52
CA LEU A 16 -25.80 -8.86 32.55
C LEU A 16 -26.14 -8.44 34.00
N LEU A 17 -26.95 -7.38 34.21
CA LEU A 17 -27.37 -6.96 35.54
C LEU A 17 -28.17 -8.06 36.26
N ASP A 18 -28.02 -8.16 37.58
CA ASP A 18 -28.69 -9.20 38.37
C ASP A 18 -30.19 -8.89 38.53
N GLU A 19 -30.56 -7.61 38.70
CA GLU A 19 -31.95 -7.15 38.62
C GLU A 19 -32.05 -5.94 37.67
N VAL A 20 -33.16 -5.82 36.95
CA VAL A 20 -33.41 -4.68 36.04
C VAL A 20 -34.31 -3.69 36.75
N SER A 21 -33.75 -2.97 37.73
CA SER A 21 -34.41 -1.85 38.39
C SER A 21 -33.76 -0.53 37.97
N MET A 22 -34.51 0.57 38.06
CA MET A 22 -33.98 1.90 37.74
C MET A 22 -32.79 2.26 38.64
N GLU A 23 -32.82 1.84 39.91
CA GLU A 23 -31.77 2.09 40.89
C GLU A 23 -30.47 1.38 40.50
N GLN A 24 -30.50 0.06 40.23
CA GLN A 24 -29.30 -0.70 39.85
C GLN A 24 -28.72 -0.25 38.51
N PHE A 25 -29.58 0.14 37.57
CA PHE A 25 -29.14 0.69 36.28
C PHE A 25 -28.33 1.97 36.49
N MET A 26 -28.84 2.87 37.34
CA MET A 26 -28.20 4.15 37.66
C MET A 26 -26.92 3.97 38.46
N GLU A 27 -26.89 3.06 39.44
CA GLU A 27 -25.68 2.73 40.21
C GLU A 27 -24.55 2.21 39.31
N ASN A 28 -24.85 1.29 38.39
CA ASN A 28 -23.85 0.77 37.46
C ASN A 28 -23.35 1.86 36.49
N LEU A 29 -24.25 2.71 35.98
CA LEU A 29 -23.90 3.82 35.09
C LEU A 29 -22.99 4.83 35.80
N LYS A 30 -23.31 5.18 37.05
CA LYS A 30 -22.54 6.10 37.90
C LYS A 30 -21.15 5.53 38.23
N LEU A 31 -21.09 4.27 38.66
CA LEU A 31 -19.83 3.59 38.97
C LEU A 31 -18.89 3.57 37.75
N ARG A 32 -19.41 3.24 36.57
CA ARG A 32 -18.64 3.26 35.31
C ARG A 32 -18.14 4.65 34.98
N PHE A 33 -18.97 5.67 35.12
CA PHE A 33 -18.61 7.07 34.86
C PHE A 33 -17.50 7.56 35.82
N GLU A 34 -17.62 7.30 37.12
CA GLU A 34 -16.62 7.67 38.13
C GLU A 34 -15.26 7.02 37.86
N LYS A 35 -15.25 5.77 37.36
CA LYS A 35 -14.03 5.06 36.97
C LYS A 35 -13.52 5.45 35.58
N GLY A 36 -14.15 6.41 34.90
CA GLY A 36 -13.74 6.92 33.59
C GLY A 36 -14.09 6.01 32.41
N ARG A 37 -15.01 5.05 32.59
CA ARG A 37 -15.56 4.20 31.52
C ARG A 37 -16.88 4.81 31.02
N ILE A 38 -16.82 5.49 29.88
CA ILE A 38 -17.96 6.24 29.34
C ILE A 38 -18.92 5.41 28.50
N TYR A 39 -18.48 4.24 28.04
CA TYR A 39 -19.26 3.38 27.16
C TYR A 39 -19.75 2.14 27.90
N THR A 40 -21.01 1.78 27.65
CA THR A 40 -21.65 0.57 28.19
C THR A 40 -22.59 -0.02 27.14
N TYR A 41 -22.64 -1.34 27.01
CA TYR A 41 -23.53 -2.02 26.08
C TYR A 41 -24.93 -2.24 26.66
N ILE A 42 -25.92 -2.30 25.77
CA ILE A 42 -27.23 -2.93 25.97
C ILE A 42 -27.39 -3.87 24.76
N GLY A 43 -26.77 -5.05 24.81
CA GLY A 43 -26.57 -5.90 23.63
C GLY A 43 -25.90 -5.12 22.47
N GLU A 44 -26.56 -5.01 21.31
CA GLU A 44 -26.11 -4.24 20.13
C GLU A 44 -26.18 -2.70 20.25
N VAL A 45 -26.81 -2.15 21.29
CA VAL A 45 -26.90 -0.69 21.51
C VAL A 45 -25.75 -0.23 22.41
N VAL A 46 -25.13 0.91 22.10
CA VAL A 46 -24.12 1.54 22.98
C VAL A 46 -24.69 2.76 23.68
N VAL A 47 -24.58 2.77 25.01
CA VAL A 47 -24.79 3.96 25.84
C VAL A 47 -23.46 4.70 25.98
N SER A 48 -23.47 6.00 25.70
CA SER A 48 -22.31 6.89 25.76
C SER A 48 -22.57 8.04 26.72
N VAL A 49 -21.80 8.17 27.79
CA VAL A 49 -21.89 9.30 28.73
C VAL A 49 -20.83 10.34 28.39
N ASN A 50 -21.21 11.60 28.21
CA ASN A 50 -20.26 12.65 27.83
C ASN A 50 -19.20 12.88 28.93
N PRO A 51 -17.89 12.65 28.70
CA PRO A 51 -16.86 12.85 29.71
C PRO A 51 -16.50 14.31 30.01
N TYR A 52 -16.91 15.27 29.17
CA TYR A 52 -16.45 16.69 29.22
C TYR A 52 -14.92 16.89 29.25
N ARG A 53 -14.14 15.86 28.91
CA ARG A 53 -12.67 15.89 28.77
C ARG A 53 -12.24 15.05 27.57
N GLN A 54 -11.09 15.39 26.99
CA GLN A 54 -10.47 14.52 25.98
C GLN A 54 -9.94 13.25 26.66
N MET A 55 -10.17 12.11 25.99
CA MET A 55 -9.77 10.78 26.47
C MET A 55 -8.90 10.12 25.40
N ASP A 56 -7.82 9.46 25.80
CA ASP A 56 -6.84 8.83 24.89
C ASP A 56 -7.31 7.50 24.27
N MET A 57 -8.62 7.28 24.18
CA MET A 57 -9.22 6.02 23.74
C MET A 57 -9.33 5.88 22.21
N TYR A 58 -9.09 6.97 21.46
CA TYR A 58 -9.33 7.06 20.01
C TYR A 58 -8.05 6.96 19.17
N GLY A 59 -7.01 6.31 19.69
CA GLY A 59 -5.74 6.09 19.01
C GLY A 59 -5.80 5.05 17.89
N LYS A 60 -4.73 4.94 17.10
CA LYS A 60 -4.59 3.90 16.06
C LYS A 60 -4.60 2.49 16.65
N ASP A 61 -3.99 2.32 17.82
CA ASP A 61 -3.94 1.04 18.53
C ASP A 61 -5.34 0.53 18.87
N SER A 62 -6.24 1.44 19.29
CA SER A 62 -7.65 1.11 19.52
C SER A 62 -8.33 0.67 18.21
N ILE A 63 -8.11 1.37 17.10
CA ILE A 63 -8.69 0.99 15.80
C ILE A 63 -8.27 -0.43 15.42
N GLU A 64 -6.99 -0.78 15.58
CA GLU A 64 -6.49 -2.14 15.31
C GLU A 64 -7.05 -3.18 16.29
N ALA A 65 -7.23 -2.83 17.56
CA ALA A 65 -7.80 -3.71 18.57
C ALA A 65 -9.27 -4.08 18.25
N TYR A 66 -10.07 -3.13 17.75
CA TYR A 66 -11.49 -3.36 17.41
C TYR A 66 -11.71 -3.93 16.00
N ARG A 67 -10.69 -3.94 15.14
CA ARG A 67 -10.82 -4.37 13.74
C ARG A 67 -11.16 -5.86 13.62
N GLY A 68 -12.32 -6.15 13.04
CA GLY A 68 -12.74 -7.52 12.71
C GLY A 68 -13.12 -8.39 13.91
N ARG A 69 -13.25 -7.79 15.11
CA ARG A 69 -13.61 -8.43 16.38
C ARG A 69 -15.11 -8.34 16.61
N GLU A 70 -15.74 -9.37 17.19
CA GLU A 70 -17.18 -9.32 17.51
C GLU A 70 -17.47 -8.42 18.74
N LEU A 71 -18.69 -7.91 18.90
CA LEU A 71 -19.01 -6.92 19.96
C LEU A 71 -18.65 -7.39 21.38
N TYR A 72 -18.78 -8.70 21.63
CA TYR A 72 -18.52 -9.31 22.94
C TYR A 72 -17.05 -9.65 23.19
N GLU A 73 -16.17 -9.54 22.17
CA GLU A 73 -14.75 -9.86 22.32
C GLU A 73 -13.98 -8.73 22.99
N ASN A 74 -14.43 -7.49 22.82
CA ASN A 74 -13.78 -6.28 23.31
C ASN A 74 -14.71 -5.46 24.23
N PRO A 75 -14.14 -4.60 25.10
CA PRO A 75 -14.95 -3.75 25.96
C PRO A 75 -15.84 -2.77 25.16
N PRO A 76 -16.87 -2.19 25.80
CA PRO A 76 -17.79 -1.28 25.14
C PRO A 76 -17.11 -0.07 24.52
N HIS A 77 -17.35 0.14 23.22
CA HIS A 77 -16.77 1.24 22.46
C HIS A 77 -17.55 1.54 21.16
N LEU A 78 -17.52 2.79 20.69
CA LEU A 78 -18.14 3.19 19.41
C LEU A 78 -17.55 2.44 18.20
N TYR A 79 -16.25 2.12 18.27
CA TYR A 79 -15.57 1.37 17.21
C TYR A 79 -16.11 -0.05 17.05
N ALA A 80 -16.59 -0.67 18.12
CA ALA A 80 -17.20 -1.99 18.04
C ALA A 80 -18.52 -1.96 17.26
N VAL A 81 -19.37 -0.95 17.50
CA VAL A 81 -20.61 -0.73 16.73
C VAL A 81 -20.31 -0.41 15.28
N SER A 82 -19.28 0.41 15.05
CA SER A 82 -18.83 0.78 13.69
C SER A 82 -18.31 -0.45 12.92
N ASP A 83 -17.53 -1.32 13.57
CA ASP A 83 -17.04 -2.58 12.99
C ASP A 83 -18.18 -3.57 12.75
N ALA A 84 -19.14 -3.65 13.66
CA ALA A 84 -20.33 -4.49 13.52
C ALA A 84 -21.17 -4.07 12.29
N ALA A 85 -21.46 -2.78 12.16
CA ALA A 85 -22.15 -2.22 10.99
C ALA A 85 -21.37 -2.51 9.70
N TYR A 86 -20.06 -2.25 9.68
CA TYR A 86 -19.21 -2.52 8.52
C TYR A 86 -19.16 -4.02 8.15
N LYS A 87 -19.06 -4.92 9.14
CA LYS A 87 -19.08 -6.37 8.90
C LYS A 87 -20.44 -6.86 8.44
N ALA A 88 -21.53 -6.35 8.99
CA ALA A 88 -22.88 -6.70 8.55
C ALA A 88 -23.06 -6.31 7.08
N MET A 89 -22.65 -5.10 6.72
CA MET A 89 -22.61 -4.63 5.35
C MET A 89 -21.76 -5.55 4.45
N LYS A 90 -20.50 -5.81 4.82
CA LYS A 90 -19.57 -6.57 3.97
C LYS A 90 -19.89 -8.06 3.85
N ARG A 91 -20.29 -8.71 4.95
CA ARG A 91 -20.54 -10.16 5.00
C ARG A 91 -21.94 -10.53 4.55
N ARG A 92 -22.94 -9.70 4.82
CA ARG A 92 -24.36 -9.98 4.53
C ARG A 92 -24.87 -9.25 3.28
N ALA A 93 -24.09 -8.34 2.70
CA ALA A 93 -24.50 -7.48 1.60
C ALA A 93 -25.81 -6.73 1.87
N LYS A 94 -26.01 -6.31 3.13
CA LYS A 94 -27.17 -5.56 3.61
C LYS A 94 -26.77 -4.12 3.91
N ASP A 95 -27.65 -3.19 3.60
CA ASP A 95 -27.45 -1.79 3.98
C ASP A 95 -27.62 -1.65 5.50
N THR A 96 -26.77 -0.84 6.11
CA THR A 96 -26.78 -0.62 7.56
C THR A 96 -26.95 0.86 7.87
N CYS A 97 -27.49 1.19 9.03
CA CYS A 97 -27.55 2.56 9.50
C CYS A 97 -27.14 2.65 10.98
N ILE A 98 -26.45 3.72 11.35
CA ILE A 98 -26.07 4.04 12.72
C ILE A 98 -26.84 5.30 13.13
N VAL A 99 -27.75 5.15 14.10
CA VAL A 99 -28.59 6.22 14.63
C VAL A 99 -28.02 6.70 15.96
N ILE A 100 -27.57 7.95 15.99
CA ILE A 100 -27.03 8.59 17.18
C ILE A 100 -28.09 9.53 17.75
N SER A 101 -28.47 9.33 19.00
CA SER A 101 -29.54 10.09 19.66
C SER A 101 -29.18 10.43 21.10
N GLY A 102 -29.89 11.37 21.70
CA GLY A 102 -29.59 11.88 23.04
C GLY A 102 -29.90 13.37 23.17
N GLU A 103 -29.91 13.89 24.38
CA GLU A 103 -30.17 15.30 24.68
C GLU A 103 -29.15 16.26 24.03
N SER A 104 -29.51 17.54 23.92
CA SER A 104 -28.58 18.57 23.45
C SER A 104 -27.36 18.69 24.38
N GLY A 105 -26.15 18.60 23.83
CA GLY A 105 -24.89 18.59 24.58
C GLY A 105 -24.44 17.21 25.10
N ALA A 106 -25.14 16.12 24.78
CA ALA A 106 -24.74 14.76 25.17
C ALA A 106 -23.54 14.17 24.39
N GLY A 107 -23.01 14.87 23.38
CA GLY A 107 -21.83 14.41 22.62
C GLY A 107 -22.12 13.65 21.31
N LYS A 108 -23.34 13.76 20.77
CA LYS A 108 -23.76 13.08 19.51
C LYS A 108 -22.83 13.32 18.33
N THR A 109 -22.49 14.59 18.08
CA THR A 109 -21.63 14.98 16.94
C THR A 109 -20.20 14.49 17.09
N GLU A 110 -19.66 14.42 18.31
CA GLU A 110 -18.34 13.82 18.56
C GLU A 110 -18.37 12.30 18.34
N ALA A 111 -19.43 11.62 18.78
CA ALA A 111 -19.62 10.21 18.48
C ALA A 111 -19.70 9.95 16.97
N SER A 112 -20.41 10.81 16.22
CA SER A 112 -20.47 10.75 14.75
C SER A 112 -19.08 10.88 14.12
N LYS A 113 -18.26 11.84 14.59
CA LYS A 113 -16.87 12.03 14.11
C LYS A 113 -16.02 10.78 14.33
N TYR A 114 -16.07 10.18 15.52
CA TYR A 114 -15.27 8.99 15.82
C TYR A 114 -15.71 7.77 14.99
N ILE A 115 -17.02 7.58 14.78
CA ILE A 115 -17.55 6.52 13.91
C ILE A 115 -17.06 6.72 12.47
N MET A 116 -17.14 7.95 11.95
CA MET A 116 -16.64 8.29 10.61
C MET A 116 -15.13 8.08 10.49
N GLN A 117 -14.35 8.45 11.52
CA GLN A 117 -12.91 8.25 11.57
C GLN A 117 -12.55 6.76 11.55
N TYR A 118 -13.31 5.92 12.26
CA TYR A 118 -13.12 4.48 12.27
C TYR A 118 -13.42 3.86 10.89
N ILE A 119 -14.60 4.16 10.32
CA ILE A 119 -14.99 3.70 8.98
C ILE A 119 -13.95 4.10 7.93
N ALA A 120 -13.41 5.30 8.05
CA ALA A 120 -12.35 5.79 7.18
C ALA A 120 -10.98 5.13 7.41
N ALA A 121 -10.72 4.53 8.58
CA ALA A 121 -9.44 3.91 8.91
C ALA A 121 -9.38 2.41 8.56
N ILE A 122 -10.51 1.70 8.60
CA ILE A 122 -10.57 0.25 8.33
C ILE A 122 -10.47 -0.12 6.84
N THR A 123 -10.72 0.86 5.96
CA THR A 123 -10.72 0.71 4.49
C THR A 123 -9.30 0.62 3.94
N ASN A 124 -9.09 -0.18 2.88
CA ASN A 124 -7.74 -0.64 2.52
C ASN A 124 -6.84 0.51 2.02
N PRO A 125 -5.60 0.65 2.53
CA PRO A 125 -4.63 1.65 2.04
C PRO A 125 -4.07 1.37 0.63
N SER A 126 -4.48 0.27 -0.01
CA SER A 126 -3.88 -0.25 -1.23
C SER A 126 -4.29 0.49 -2.51
N GLN A 127 -5.38 1.28 -2.48
CA GLN A 127 -5.87 2.08 -3.61
C GLN A 127 -5.73 3.58 -3.29
N ARG A 128 -4.70 4.22 -3.88
CA ARG A 128 -3.86 5.26 -3.26
C ARG A 128 -4.16 6.74 -3.57
N ALA A 129 -5.33 7.14 -4.06
CA ALA A 129 -5.62 8.57 -4.20
C ALA A 129 -7.11 8.92 -4.14
N GLU A 130 -7.95 8.22 -4.89
CA GLU A 130 -9.39 8.52 -4.97
C GLU A 130 -10.11 8.19 -3.65
N VAL A 131 -9.83 7.02 -3.06
CA VAL A 131 -10.38 6.60 -1.76
C VAL A 131 -9.92 7.53 -0.63
N GLU A 132 -8.66 7.96 -0.67
CA GLU A 132 -8.09 8.90 0.30
C GLU A 132 -8.66 10.32 0.12
N SER A 133 -8.93 10.73 -1.10
CA SER A 133 -9.63 11.98 -1.43
C SER A 133 -11.06 11.97 -0.87
N VAL A 134 -11.87 10.97 -1.21
CA VAL A 134 -13.26 10.84 -0.72
C VAL A 134 -13.29 10.80 0.82
N LYS A 135 -12.37 10.07 1.45
CA LYS A 135 -12.18 10.05 2.90
C LYS A 135 -11.88 11.43 3.48
N ASN A 136 -10.91 12.14 2.92
CA ASN A 136 -10.51 13.45 3.41
C ASN A 136 -11.64 14.46 3.23
N VAL A 137 -12.37 14.40 2.12
CA VAL A 137 -13.55 15.22 1.86
C VAL A 137 -14.65 14.94 2.88
N LEU A 138 -14.98 13.68 3.18
CA LEU A 138 -15.99 13.30 4.17
C LEU A 138 -15.64 13.73 5.61
N LEU A 139 -14.36 13.67 6.00
CA LEU A 139 -13.93 14.11 7.34
C LEU A 139 -13.87 15.64 7.44
N LYS A 140 -13.45 16.32 6.37
CA LYS A 140 -13.34 17.79 6.34
C LYS A 140 -14.68 18.48 6.12
N SER A 141 -15.65 17.82 5.48
CA SER A 141 -17.01 18.36 5.31
C SER A 141 -17.68 18.65 6.65
N ASN A 142 -17.45 17.83 7.69
CA ASN A 142 -17.95 18.10 9.04
C ASN A 142 -17.48 19.45 9.59
N CYS A 143 -16.22 19.84 9.35
CA CYS A 143 -15.69 21.15 9.78
C CYS A 143 -16.47 22.31 9.13
N VAL A 144 -16.77 22.19 7.84
CA VAL A 144 -17.55 23.20 7.10
C VAL A 144 -19.00 23.21 7.59
N LEU A 145 -19.63 22.05 7.69
CA LEU A 145 -21.01 21.94 8.15
C LEU A 145 -21.17 22.44 9.61
N GLU A 146 -20.19 22.25 10.48
CA GLU A 146 -20.19 22.82 11.83
C GLU A 146 -20.04 24.34 11.81
N ALA A 147 -19.20 24.89 10.93
CA ALA A 147 -19.06 26.34 10.82
C ALA A 147 -20.37 27.03 10.39
N PHE A 148 -21.11 26.44 9.44
CA PHE A 148 -22.35 27.02 8.91
C PHE A 148 -23.63 26.52 9.58
N GLY A 149 -23.57 25.42 10.31
CA GLY A 149 -24.74 24.74 10.86
C GLY A 149 -24.76 24.66 12.38
N ASN A 150 -23.66 24.99 13.06
CA ASN A 150 -23.60 25.00 14.52
C ASN A 150 -23.59 26.41 15.09
N ALA A 151 -24.14 26.51 16.29
CA ALA A 151 -24.18 27.74 17.06
C ALA A 151 -24.00 27.44 18.55
N LYS A 152 -23.62 28.47 19.30
CA LYS A 152 -23.61 28.41 20.76
C LYS A 152 -25.03 28.62 21.29
N THR A 153 -25.50 27.65 22.06
CA THR A 153 -26.72 27.71 22.87
C THR A 153 -26.35 27.81 24.36
N ASN A 154 -27.34 28.06 25.21
CA ASN A 154 -27.12 28.08 26.67
C ASN A 154 -26.63 26.72 27.21
N ARG A 155 -26.96 25.61 26.51
CA ARG A 155 -26.58 24.25 26.92
C ARG A 155 -25.27 23.76 26.31
N ASN A 156 -24.92 24.20 25.10
CA ASN A 156 -23.76 23.69 24.36
C ASN A 156 -23.12 24.81 23.52
N ASP A 157 -21.79 24.94 23.59
CA ASP A 157 -21.07 25.98 22.85
C ASP A 157 -20.92 25.69 21.35
N ASN A 158 -21.04 24.41 20.94
CA ASN A 158 -21.00 23.97 19.53
C ASN A 158 -22.19 23.03 19.27
N SER A 159 -23.40 23.57 19.34
CA SER A 159 -24.63 22.79 19.14
C SER A 159 -24.98 22.71 17.67
N SER A 160 -25.15 21.50 17.16
CA SER A 160 -25.73 21.27 15.84
C SER A 160 -27.14 21.86 15.80
N ARG A 161 -27.33 22.90 14.98
CA ARG A 161 -28.64 23.48 14.64
C ARG A 161 -29.12 22.99 13.25
N PHE A 162 -28.62 21.79 12.95
CA PHE A 162 -28.73 20.88 11.82
C PHE A 162 -29.16 19.42 12.04
N GLY A 163 -30.08 18.85 11.27
CA GLY A 163 -30.18 17.40 11.12
C GLY A 163 -29.28 16.93 9.98
N LYS A 164 -28.39 15.96 10.21
CA LYS A 164 -27.47 15.45 9.19
C LYS A 164 -27.60 13.94 9.06
N TYR A 165 -27.90 13.48 7.86
CA TYR A 165 -27.84 12.06 7.51
C TYR A 165 -26.84 11.86 6.38
N MET A 166 -25.82 11.04 6.61
CA MET A 166 -24.77 10.75 5.63
C MET A 166 -24.87 9.31 5.17
N ASP A 167 -25.15 9.09 3.89
CA ASP A 167 -25.00 7.79 3.24
C ASP A 167 -23.57 7.66 2.72
N ILE A 168 -22.88 6.57 3.09
CA ILE A 168 -21.55 6.24 2.57
C ILE A 168 -21.69 4.97 1.73
N ASN A 169 -21.35 5.08 0.45
CA ASN A 169 -21.44 3.99 -0.51
C ASN A 169 -20.16 3.17 -0.49
N PHE A 170 -20.31 1.84 -0.44
CA PHE A 170 -19.22 0.88 -0.46
C PHE A 170 -19.30 -0.02 -1.68
N ASN A 171 -18.13 -0.29 -2.28
CA ASN A 171 -17.99 -1.33 -3.30
C ASN A 171 -18.05 -2.73 -2.66
N PHE A 172 -18.11 -3.77 -3.51
CA PHE A 172 -18.05 -5.18 -3.09
C PHE A 172 -16.79 -5.54 -2.28
N ASN A 173 -15.67 -4.84 -2.49
CA ASN A 173 -14.44 -5.08 -1.72
C ASN A 173 -14.51 -4.49 -0.30
N GLY A 174 -15.51 -3.63 -0.03
CA GLY A 174 -15.71 -2.91 1.22
C GLY A 174 -14.91 -1.61 1.31
N ASP A 175 -14.55 -0.98 0.20
CA ASP A 175 -13.92 0.34 0.15
C ASP A 175 -14.97 1.42 -0.21
N PRO A 176 -14.85 2.64 0.36
CA PRO A 176 -15.82 3.70 0.18
C PRO A 176 -15.63 4.32 -1.20
N THR A 177 -16.66 4.27 -2.03
CA THR A 177 -16.63 4.81 -3.40
C THR A 177 -17.15 6.23 -3.47
N GLY A 178 -18.08 6.57 -2.59
CA GLY A 178 -18.71 7.89 -2.54
C GLY A 178 -19.72 7.97 -1.41
N GLY A 179 -20.66 8.90 -1.52
CA GLY A 179 -21.60 9.19 -0.45
C GLY A 179 -22.50 10.39 -0.75
N HIS A 180 -23.49 10.58 0.11
CA HIS A 180 -24.51 11.61 -0.04
C HIS A 180 -24.92 12.15 1.34
N ILE A 181 -24.93 13.47 1.50
CA ILE A 181 -25.34 14.16 2.72
C ILE A 181 -26.74 14.75 2.53
N ASN A 182 -27.70 14.31 3.33
CA ASN A 182 -29.01 14.94 3.46
C ASN A 182 -28.99 15.85 4.69
N ASN A 183 -29.36 17.11 4.51
CA ASN A 183 -29.60 18.06 5.58
C ASN A 183 -31.11 18.17 5.86
N TYR A 184 -31.46 18.26 7.15
CA TYR A 184 -32.84 18.38 7.61
C TYR A 184 -32.99 19.60 8.52
N LEU A 185 -33.97 20.44 8.20
CA LEU A 185 -34.48 21.57 8.99
C LEU A 185 -33.40 22.47 9.60
N LEU A 186 -32.77 23.37 8.84
CA LEU A 186 -31.87 24.37 9.42
C LEU A 186 -32.67 25.38 10.27
N GLU A 187 -32.20 25.69 11.49
CA GLU A 187 -32.84 26.71 12.35
C GLU A 187 -32.59 28.13 11.82
N LYS A 188 -33.28 28.52 10.74
CA LYS A 188 -33.08 29.81 10.07
C LYS A 188 -33.48 31.03 10.89
N SER A 189 -34.39 30.88 11.88
CA SER A 189 -34.79 31.98 12.75
C SER A 189 -33.63 32.57 13.53
N ARG A 190 -32.61 31.74 13.84
CA ARG A 190 -31.37 32.16 14.53
C ARG A 190 -30.55 33.20 13.76
N VAL A 191 -30.68 33.24 12.43
CA VAL A 191 -29.99 34.24 11.60
C VAL A 191 -30.42 35.65 11.98
N VAL A 192 -31.70 35.80 12.34
CA VAL A 192 -32.35 37.10 12.60
C VAL A 192 -32.51 37.36 14.10
N GLN A 193 -32.94 36.37 14.87
CA GLN A 193 -33.25 36.52 16.29
C GLN A 193 -32.50 35.47 17.12
N GLN A 194 -31.85 35.90 18.20
CA GLN A 194 -31.17 35.00 19.14
C GLN A 194 -31.71 35.20 20.55
N GLN A 195 -31.84 34.11 21.31
CA GLN A 195 -32.19 34.17 22.72
C GLN A 195 -31.05 34.75 23.56
N GLU A 196 -31.37 35.25 24.75
CA GLU A 196 -30.38 35.79 25.67
C GLU A 196 -29.36 34.71 26.09
N GLY A 197 -28.07 35.02 25.96
CA GLY A 197 -26.96 34.09 26.19
C GLY A 197 -26.54 33.23 24.99
N GLU A 198 -27.37 33.16 23.94
CA GLU A 198 -27.06 32.41 22.72
C GLU A 198 -26.30 33.23 21.67
N ARG A 199 -25.78 32.54 20.65
CA ARG A 199 -25.10 33.15 19.50
C ARG A 199 -25.74 32.74 18.19
N ASN A 200 -25.40 33.49 17.14
CA ASN A 200 -25.66 33.12 15.76
C ASN A 200 -24.71 31.98 15.30
N PHE A 201 -24.82 31.54 14.05
CA PHE A 201 -23.93 30.54 13.47
C PHE A 201 -22.46 30.96 13.54
N HIS A 202 -21.56 29.99 13.72
CA HIS A 202 -20.13 30.25 13.87
C HIS A 202 -19.51 30.99 12.66
N SER A 203 -20.04 30.75 11.46
CA SER A 203 -19.66 31.39 10.19
C SER A 203 -19.62 32.92 10.31
N PHE A 204 -20.66 33.57 10.84
CA PHE A 204 -20.75 35.03 10.96
C PHE A 204 -19.62 35.63 11.81
N TYR A 205 -19.22 34.93 12.87
CA TYR A 205 -18.15 35.42 13.74
C TYR A 205 -16.76 35.12 13.16
N GLN A 206 -16.61 34.04 12.38
CA GLN A 206 -15.38 33.74 11.64
C GLN A 206 -15.11 34.79 10.55
N VAL A 207 -16.17 35.30 9.89
CA VAL A 207 -16.09 36.41 8.93
C VAL A 207 -15.58 37.69 9.59
N ARG A 208 -16.06 38.03 10.79
CA ARG A 208 -15.63 39.25 11.49
C ARG A 208 -14.16 39.21 11.96
N ALA A 209 -13.59 38.01 12.15
CA ALA A 209 -12.17 37.82 12.48
C ALA A 209 -11.24 37.89 11.23
N LEU A 210 -11.80 37.88 10.02
CA LEU A 210 -11.08 38.24 8.80
C LEU A 210 -10.93 39.76 8.73
N LYS A 211 -9.78 40.29 9.19
CA LYS A 211 -9.15 41.36 8.38
C LYS A 211 -8.89 40.73 7.02
N PHE A 212 -9.81 40.89 6.08
CA PHE A 212 -9.71 40.31 4.74
C PHE A 212 -8.36 40.71 4.10
N THR A 213 -7.76 39.81 3.34
CA THR A 213 -6.55 40.04 2.54
C THR A 213 -6.73 41.18 1.53
N PRO A 214 -5.64 41.82 1.07
CA PRO A 214 -5.65 43.17 0.46
C PRO A 214 -6.46 43.37 -0.83
N VAL A 215 -6.96 42.30 -1.47
CA VAL A 215 -7.68 42.39 -2.75
C VAL A 215 -9.11 42.95 -2.60
N ILE A 216 -9.67 42.96 -1.39
CA ILE A 216 -10.97 43.63 -1.10
C ILE A 216 -10.75 44.94 -0.30
N LEU A 217 -9.51 45.19 0.17
CA LEU A 217 -9.17 46.41 0.91
C LEU A 217 -8.95 47.64 0.02
N GLU A 218 -8.61 47.47 -1.26
CA GLU A 218 -8.43 48.61 -2.16
C GLU A 218 -9.76 49.22 -2.62
N THR A 219 -10.87 48.46 -2.61
CA THR A 219 -12.15 48.94 -3.13
C THR A 219 -13.18 49.39 -2.12
N GLN A 220 -13.08 49.12 -0.81
CA GLN A 220 -13.99 49.74 0.16
C GLN A 220 -13.45 49.70 1.61
N THR A 221 -12.89 50.83 2.04
CA THR A 221 -12.46 51.19 3.40
C THR A 221 -13.61 51.24 4.44
N HIS A 222 -14.84 50.88 4.09
CA HIS A 222 -16.04 51.18 4.88
C HIS A 222 -16.60 50.00 5.70
N LEU A 223 -16.18 48.76 5.44
CA LEU A 223 -16.59 47.58 6.25
C LEU A 223 -15.99 47.57 7.66
N LEU A 224 -14.99 48.42 7.94
CA LEU A 224 -14.32 48.52 9.24
C LEU A 224 -15.03 49.45 10.25
N LEU A 225 -16.02 50.24 9.82
CA LEU A 225 -16.61 51.32 10.64
C LEU A 225 -18.10 51.18 10.98
N ILE A 226 -18.81 50.20 10.42
CA ILE A 226 -20.21 50.00 10.79
C ILE A 226 -20.25 49.23 12.11
N GLU A 227 -20.47 49.95 13.22
CA GLU A 227 -21.02 49.36 14.44
C GLU A 227 -22.30 48.62 14.06
N ILE A 228 -22.23 47.30 13.86
CA ILE A 228 -23.39 46.42 13.65
C ILE A 228 -24.17 46.41 14.98
N LYS A 229 -24.96 47.46 15.20
CA LYS A 229 -25.69 47.77 16.42
C LYS A 229 -26.99 46.97 16.56
N ALA A 230 -27.49 46.36 15.48
CA ALA A 230 -28.85 45.82 15.44
C ALA A 230 -28.96 44.28 15.51
N VAL A 231 -27.95 43.50 15.07
CA VAL A 231 -28.08 42.02 14.95
C VAL A 231 -27.30 41.24 16.02
N PHE A 232 -26.53 41.92 16.87
CA PHE A 232 -25.74 41.28 17.92
C PHE A 232 -26.16 41.79 19.30
N SER A 233 -26.69 40.89 20.13
CA SER A 233 -26.83 41.14 21.57
C SER A 233 -25.54 41.74 22.13
N ARG A 234 -25.68 42.85 22.86
CA ARG A 234 -24.65 43.81 23.29
C ARG A 234 -23.49 43.24 24.14
N HIS A 235 -23.36 41.94 24.33
CA HIS A 235 -22.44 41.38 25.32
C HIS A 235 -21.78 40.06 24.86
N HIS A 236 -20.65 40.13 24.16
CA HIS A 236 -19.41 39.37 24.45
C HIS A 236 -18.47 39.36 23.23
N PHE A 237 -17.44 40.22 23.28
CA PHE A 237 -16.23 40.04 22.49
C PHE A 237 -15.47 38.82 23.04
N ILE A 238 -15.59 37.66 22.40
CA ILE A 238 -14.61 36.58 22.58
C ILE A 238 -13.76 36.52 21.33
N GLN A 239 -12.44 36.66 21.50
CA GLN A 239 -11.44 36.35 20.48
C GLN A 239 -11.70 34.92 19.96
N ILE A 240 -12.31 34.79 18.79
CA ILE A 240 -12.29 33.52 18.08
C ILE A 240 -10.83 33.27 17.66
N ARG A 241 -10.29 32.11 18.06
CA ARG A 241 -8.92 31.72 17.73
C ARG A 241 -8.77 31.69 16.21
N ASN A 242 -7.75 32.38 15.68
CA ASN A 242 -7.40 32.38 14.26
C ASN A 242 -7.22 30.96 13.68
N GLU A 243 -6.94 29.96 14.52
CA GLU A 243 -6.80 28.55 14.17
C GLU A 243 -8.08 27.93 13.59
N LEU A 244 -9.26 28.22 14.16
CA LEU A 244 -10.55 27.69 13.68
C LEU A 244 -10.88 28.20 12.28
N LYS A 245 -10.54 29.46 12.01
CA LYS A 245 -10.68 30.10 10.69
C LYS A 245 -9.79 29.45 9.64
N LEU A 246 -8.50 29.23 9.96
CA LEU A 246 -7.57 28.57 9.04
C LEU A 246 -8.03 27.13 8.73
N ALA A 247 -8.61 26.45 9.73
CA ALA A 247 -9.15 25.11 9.56
C ALA A 247 -10.34 25.05 8.59
N VAL A 248 -11.28 26.01 8.64
CA VAL A 248 -12.43 26.06 7.72
C VAL A 248 -11.99 26.42 6.30
N MET A 249 -11.09 27.40 6.13
CA MET A 249 -10.55 27.74 4.80
C MET A 249 -9.78 26.57 4.19
N ASN A 250 -8.95 25.89 4.97
CA ASN A 250 -8.24 24.69 4.53
C ASN A 250 -9.22 23.55 4.20
N ALA A 251 -10.30 23.40 4.96
CA ALA A 251 -11.33 22.41 4.69
C ALA A 251 -12.05 22.68 3.35
N LEU A 252 -12.47 23.92 3.09
CA LEU A 252 -13.09 24.32 1.82
C LEU A 252 -12.15 24.07 0.62
N GLN A 253 -10.85 24.37 0.76
CA GLN A 253 -9.87 24.09 -0.28
C GLN A 253 -9.67 22.58 -0.53
N VAL A 254 -9.61 21.76 0.53
CA VAL A 254 -9.46 20.29 0.42
C VAL A 254 -10.70 19.64 -0.19
N ILE A 255 -11.89 20.17 0.10
CA ILE A 255 -13.15 19.71 -0.51
C ILE A 255 -13.19 20.05 -2.01
N GLY A 256 -12.43 21.04 -2.47
CA GLY A 256 -12.35 21.43 -3.87
C GLY A 256 -13.20 22.65 -4.23
N PHE A 257 -13.50 23.52 -3.26
CA PHE A 257 -14.10 24.83 -3.55
C PHE A 257 -13.08 25.76 -4.22
N SER A 258 -13.51 26.48 -5.25
CA SER A 258 -12.69 27.48 -5.93
C SER A 258 -12.51 28.74 -5.07
N LYS A 259 -11.48 29.53 -5.35
CA LYS A 259 -11.26 30.78 -4.60
C LYS A 259 -12.40 31.78 -4.84
N GLU A 260 -12.96 31.78 -6.03
CA GLU A 260 -14.13 32.58 -6.41
C GLU A 260 -15.37 32.13 -5.62
N GLU A 261 -15.65 30.82 -5.58
CA GLU A 261 -16.76 30.25 -4.79
C GLU A 261 -16.64 30.63 -3.30
N ILE A 262 -15.44 30.50 -2.71
CA ILE A 262 -15.19 30.86 -1.31
C ILE A 262 -15.44 32.36 -1.07
N ASN A 263 -14.98 33.23 -1.97
CA ASN A 263 -15.21 34.67 -1.86
C ASN A 263 -16.70 35.01 -1.94
N SER A 264 -17.44 34.36 -2.84
CA SER A 264 -18.88 34.58 -2.98
C SER A 264 -19.68 34.09 -1.76
N ILE A 265 -19.31 32.97 -1.14
CA ILE A 265 -19.91 32.54 0.15
C ILE A 265 -19.77 33.65 1.20
N TYR A 266 -18.59 34.25 1.31
CA TYR A 266 -18.35 35.33 2.26
C TYR A 266 -19.03 36.65 1.90
N GLN A 267 -19.18 36.95 0.60
CA GLN A 267 -19.96 38.09 0.13
C GLN A 267 -21.43 37.96 0.55
N ILE A 268 -22.06 36.80 0.37
CA ILE A 268 -23.44 36.56 0.80
C ILE A 268 -23.59 36.72 2.32
N LEU A 269 -22.65 36.18 3.10
CA LEU A 269 -22.66 36.36 4.56
C LEU A 269 -22.56 37.84 4.95
N ALA A 270 -21.74 38.63 4.24
CA ALA A 270 -21.64 40.07 4.44
C ALA A 270 -22.94 40.78 4.06
N SER A 271 -23.58 40.40 2.94
CA SER A 271 -24.87 40.94 2.53
C SER A 271 -25.97 40.67 3.55
N ILE A 272 -26.02 39.47 4.16
CA ILE A 272 -26.99 39.15 5.23
C ILE A 272 -26.77 40.04 6.47
N LEU A 273 -25.50 40.29 6.84
CA LEU A 273 -25.19 41.18 7.97
C LEU A 273 -25.57 42.64 7.69
N LEU A 274 -25.37 43.11 6.46
CA LEU A 274 -25.73 44.47 6.06
C LEU A 274 -27.24 44.65 5.92
N LEU A 275 -27.94 43.65 5.37
CA LEU A 275 -29.40 43.59 5.38
C LEU A 275 -29.90 43.74 6.81
N GLY A 276 -29.29 43.05 7.76
CA GLY A 276 -29.53 43.17 9.20
C GLY A 276 -29.60 44.59 9.80
N ASN A 277 -29.01 45.60 9.13
CA ASN A 277 -29.00 46.98 9.60
C ASN A 277 -30.12 47.85 8.97
N VAL A 278 -30.91 47.32 8.04
CA VAL A 278 -32.00 48.04 7.38
C VAL A 278 -33.17 48.22 8.35
N GLN A 279 -33.65 49.45 8.50
CA GLN A 279 -34.82 49.80 9.30
C GLN A 279 -35.90 50.42 8.42
N PHE A 280 -37.16 50.10 8.75
CA PHE A 280 -38.34 50.57 8.05
C PHE A 280 -39.07 51.59 8.93
N GLU A 281 -39.55 52.67 8.34
CA GLU A 281 -40.41 53.66 8.99
C GLU A 281 -41.67 53.86 8.14
N SER A 282 -42.82 54.07 8.80
CA SER A 282 -44.12 54.24 8.15
C SER A 282 -44.56 55.70 8.23
N ASP A 283 -44.81 56.32 7.07
CA ASP A 283 -45.36 57.69 6.98
C ASP A 283 -46.90 57.68 6.80
N GLY A 284 -47.57 56.63 7.30
CA GLY A 284 -49.03 56.48 7.29
C GLY A 284 -49.61 55.75 6.06
N GLU A 285 -49.18 56.09 4.84
CA GLU A 285 -49.63 55.43 3.58
C GLU A 285 -48.54 54.63 2.86
N SER A 286 -47.26 54.91 3.12
CA SER A 286 -46.13 54.22 2.49
C SER A 286 -45.00 53.96 3.49
N VAL A 287 -44.29 52.85 3.31
CA VAL A 287 -43.13 52.47 4.12
C VAL A 287 -41.87 52.93 3.41
N GLN A 288 -40.95 53.56 4.16
CA GLN A 288 -39.65 54.00 3.65
C GLN A 288 -38.49 53.31 4.39
N ILE A 289 -37.33 53.26 3.74
CA ILE A 289 -36.10 52.70 4.30
C ILE A 289 -35.22 53.85 4.83
N LEU A 290 -34.89 53.84 6.13
CA LEU A 290 -34.09 54.88 6.78
C LEU A 290 -32.63 54.91 6.32
N GLN A 291 -32.08 53.75 5.96
CA GLN A 291 -30.65 53.55 5.69
C GLN A 291 -30.39 53.21 4.19
N LEU A 292 -30.55 54.18 3.28
CA LEU A 292 -30.24 53.97 1.85
C LEU A 292 -28.77 53.58 1.60
N GLU A 293 -27.84 54.04 2.45
CA GLU A 293 -26.42 53.66 2.35
C GLU A 293 -26.20 52.15 2.51
N ALA A 294 -26.98 51.48 3.37
CA ALA A 294 -26.90 50.04 3.52
C ALA A 294 -27.39 49.33 2.25
N VAL A 295 -28.45 49.84 1.61
CA VAL A 295 -28.98 49.31 0.35
C VAL A 295 -27.98 49.49 -0.80
N ASN A 296 -27.26 50.61 -0.85
CA ASN A 296 -26.20 50.82 -1.85
C ASN A 296 -25.02 49.85 -1.65
N HIS A 297 -24.58 49.61 -0.42
CA HIS A 297 -23.55 48.60 -0.16
C HIS A 297 -24.01 47.17 -0.44
N ILE A 298 -25.28 46.85 -0.16
CA ILE A 298 -25.85 45.55 -0.53
C ILE A 298 -25.86 45.44 -2.05
N SER A 299 -26.31 46.47 -2.75
CA SER A 299 -26.30 46.60 -4.21
C SER A 299 -24.92 46.34 -4.82
N ASP A 300 -23.85 46.90 -4.22
CA ASP A 300 -22.45 46.65 -4.64
C ASP A 300 -22.04 45.18 -4.44
N LEU A 301 -22.40 44.58 -3.29
CA LEU A 301 -22.02 43.19 -2.97
C LEU A 301 -22.81 42.14 -3.76
N THR A 302 -24.08 42.41 -4.05
CA THR A 302 -24.96 41.51 -4.80
C THR A 302 -25.01 41.84 -6.29
N ALA A 303 -24.31 42.89 -6.73
CA ALA A 303 -24.31 43.41 -8.10
C ALA A 303 -25.72 43.66 -8.66
N THR A 304 -26.61 44.17 -7.82
CA THR A 304 -28.03 44.44 -8.12
C THR A 304 -28.31 45.93 -8.09
N ASP A 305 -29.34 46.38 -8.80
CA ASP A 305 -29.74 47.79 -8.77
C ASP A 305 -30.38 48.17 -7.41
N PRO A 306 -29.99 49.30 -6.78
CA PRO A 306 -30.54 49.73 -5.48
C PRO A 306 -32.05 49.96 -5.49
N GLU A 307 -32.62 50.47 -6.59
CA GLU A 307 -34.05 50.72 -6.73
C GLU A 307 -34.82 49.40 -6.80
N SER A 308 -34.25 48.40 -7.48
CA SER A 308 -34.86 47.06 -7.55
C SER A 308 -34.90 46.37 -6.18
N ILE A 309 -33.83 46.48 -5.38
CA ILE A 309 -33.82 45.93 -4.01
C ILE A 309 -34.87 46.63 -3.16
N SER A 310 -34.88 47.96 -3.19
CA SER A 310 -35.86 48.77 -2.45
C SER A 310 -37.29 48.41 -2.85
N LYS A 311 -37.55 48.26 -4.16
CA LYS A 311 -38.85 47.85 -4.68
C LYS A 311 -39.26 46.46 -4.19
N SER A 312 -38.33 45.51 -4.17
CA SER A 312 -38.60 44.15 -3.68
C SER A 312 -38.87 44.05 -2.17
N LEU A 313 -38.37 45.01 -1.39
CA LEU A 313 -38.59 45.08 0.06
C LEU A 313 -39.85 45.87 0.42
N LEU A 314 -40.24 46.85 -0.40
CA LEU A 314 -41.35 47.77 -0.15
C LEU A 314 -42.65 47.41 -0.86
N TYR A 315 -42.59 46.66 -1.96
CA TYR A 315 -43.75 46.29 -2.77
C TYR A 315 -43.75 44.79 -3.09
N ARG A 316 -44.96 44.21 -3.15
CA ARG A 316 -45.18 42.88 -3.73
C ARG A 316 -46.03 42.96 -4.98
N THR A 317 -45.67 42.17 -5.96
CA THR A 317 -46.38 41.99 -7.20
C THR A 317 -47.32 40.78 -7.08
N VAL A 318 -48.63 40.99 -7.20
CA VAL A 318 -49.63 39.93 -7.08
C VAL A 318 -50.38 39.78 -8.41
N ALA A 319 -50.38 38.57 -8.98
CA ALA A 319 -51.30 38.26 -10.07
C ALA A 319 -52.69 37.95 -9.51
N THR A 320 -53.70 38.64 -10.02
CA THR A 320 -55.10 38.33 -9.76
C THR A 320 -55.54 37.14 -10.61
N GLY A 321 -56.64 36.49 -10.25
CA GLY A 321 -57.15 35.29 -10.94
C GLY A 321 -57.48 35.47 -12.44
N GLY A 322 -57.46 36.71 -12.94
CA GLY A 322 -57.59 37.05 -14.36
C GLY A 322 -56.26 37.27 -15.11
N GLY A 323 -55.11 37.07 -14.47
CA GLY A 323 -53.78 37.26 -15.08
C GLY A 323 -53.23 38.70 -15.02
N GLU A 324 -53.98 39.66 -14.46
CA GLU A 324 -53.52 41.03 -14.25
C GLU A 324 -52.58 41.12 -13.04
N VAL A 325 -51.47 41.81 -13.24
CA VAL A 325 -50.36 41.94 -12.28
C VAL A 325 -50.48 43.29 -11.57
N ILE A 326 -50.74 43.28 -10.26
CA ILE A 326 -50.93 44.49 -9.44
C ILE A 326 -49.80 44.60 -8.42
N GLU A 327 -49.20 45.79 -8.29
CA GLU A 327 -48.23 46.09 -7.24
C GLU A 327 -48.95 46.58 -5.98
N LYS A 328 -48.72 45.89 -4.86
CA LYS A 328 -49.28 46.22 -3.54
C LYS A 328 -48.16 46.59 -2.59
N GLY A 329 -48.21 47.81 -2.06
CA GLY A 329 -47.28 48.27 -1.01
C GLY A 329 -47.39 47.42 0.26
N HIS A 330 -46.25 47.19 0.91
CA HIS A 330 -46.17 46.52 2.19
C HIS A 330 -46.58 47.45 3.34
N THR A 331 -47.18 46.88 4.38
CA THR A 331 -47.25 47.54 5.68
C THR A 331 -45.89 47.41 6.38
N GLU A 332 -45.61 48.23 7.39
CA GLU A 332 -44.36 48.16 8.15
C GLU A 332 -44.10 46.75 8.71
N GLN A 333 -45.14 46.11 9.24
CA GLN A 333 -45.08 44.74 9.75
C GLN A 333 -44.82 43.72 8.62
N ASP A 334 -45.47 43.87 7.46
CA ASP A 334 -45.25 42.97 6.31
C ASP A 334 -43.84 43.13 5.74
N ALA A 335 -43.32 44.36 5.70
CA ALA A 335 -41.96 44.68 5.24
C ALA A 335 -40.91 44.08 6.18
N TYR A 336 -41.10 44.24 7.50
CA TYR A 336 -40.23 43.64 8.50
C TYR A 336 -40.28 42.11 8.47
N LEU A 337 -41.47 41.49 8.37
CA LEU A 337 -41.61 40.03 8.25
C LEU A 337 -40.99 39.49 6.96
N GLY A 338 -41.22 40.15 5.82
CA GLY A 338 -40.61 39.80 4.54
C GLY A 338 -39.09 39.92 4.58
N PHE A 339 -38.58 40.93 5.28
CA PHE A 339 -37.15 41.11 5.53
C PHE A 339 -36.54 39.97 6.36
N ILE A 340 -37.19 39.58 7.46
CA ILE A 340 -36.76 38.44 8.30
C ILE A 340 -36.69 37.16 7.47
N GLN A 341 -37.75 36.88 6.71
CA GLN A 341 -37.84 35.69 5.86
C GLN A 341 -36.80 35.71 4.74
N THR A 342 -36.52 36.88 4.16
CA THR A 342 -35.49 37.07 3.14
C THR A 342 -34.09 36.72 3.66
N ASN A 343 -33.71 37.23 4.83
CA ASN A 343 -32.42 36.90 5.46
C ASN A 343 -32.30 35.42 5.82
N GLY A 344 -33.36 34.84 6.41
CA GLY A 344 -33.40 33.42 6.72
C GLY A 344 -33.28 32.54 5.47
N ALA A 345 -33.99 32.89 4.39
CA ALA A 345 -33.97 32.16 3.13
C ALA A 345 -32.62 32.24 2.40
N LEU A 346 -31.96 33.42 2.42
CA LEU A 346 -30.61 33.57 1.86
C LEU A 346 -29.63 32.60 2.52
N TYR A 347 -29.65 32.53 3.84
CA TYR A 347 -28.77 31.64 4.59
C TYR A 347 -29.11 30.16 4.38
N GLU A 348 -30.40 29.82 4.38
CA GLU A 348 -30.89 28.46 4.13
C GLU A 348 -30.47 27.95 2.75
N ARG A 349 -30.64 28.78 1.70
CA ARG A 349 -30.22 28.44 0.33
C ARG A 349 -28.70 28.35 0.20
N LEU A 350 -27.95 29.24 0.88
CA LEU A 350 -26.48 29.17 0.92
C LEU A 350 -26.02 27.84 1.54
N PHE A 351 -26.62 27.46 2.67
CA PHE A 351 -26.30 26.21 3.33
C PHE A 351 -26.66 24.99 2.46
N GLY A 352 -27.86 24.99 1.87
CA GLY A 352 -28.29 23.95 0.93
C GLY A 352 -27.35 23.81 -0.27
N TRP A 353 -26.88 24.92 -0.82
CA TRP A 353 -25.90 24.91 -1.91
C TRP A 353 -24.54 24.36 -1.47
N ILE A 354 -24.03 24.75 -0.29
CA ILE A 354 -22.77 24.18 0.25
C ILE A 354 -22.88 22.66 0.36
N VAL A 355 -24.00 22.14 0.88
CA VAL A 355 -24.27 20.70 0.97
C VAL A 355 -24.35 20.08 -0.44
N GLY A 356 -25.06 20.70 -1.38
CA GLY A 356 -25.15 20.25 -2.77
C GLY A 356 -23.80 20.19 -3.47
N ARG A 357 -22.94 21.20 -3.26
CA ARG A 357 -21.58 21.24 -3.79
C ARG A 357 -20.72 20.13 -3.21
N ILE A 358 -20.79 19.91 -1.89
CA ILE A 358 -20.13 18.79 -1.23
C ILE A 358 -20.60 17.46 -1.83
N ASN A 359 -21.92 17.28 -2.01
CA ASN A 359 -22.47 16.08 -2.64
C ASN A 359 -21.96 15.88 -4.08
N SER A 360 -21.85 16.95 -4.88
CA SER A 360 -21.32 16.86 -6.27
C SER A 360 -19.87 16.37 -6.36
N VAL A 361 -19.10 16.55 -5.29
CA VAL A 361 -17.71 16.09 -5.18
C VAL A 361 -17.64 14.65 -4.66
N ILE A 362 -18.52 14.28 -3.74
CA ILE A 362 -18.54 12.96 -3.09
C ILE A 362 -19.30 11.92 -3.94
N GLU A 363 -20.21 12.34 -4.82
CA GLU A 363 -21.01 11.44 -5.65
C GLU A 363 -20.16 10.67 -6.68
N VAL A 364 -20.48 9.38 -6.85
CA VAL A 364 -19.74 8.47 -7.73
C VAL A 364 -20.08 8.76 -9.19
N LYS A 365 -19.17 9.40 -9.91
CA LYS A 365 -19.31 9.62 -11.36
C LYS A 365 -19.17 8.28 -12.10
N ASN A 366 -20.11 7.96 -13.00
CA ASN A 366 -20.11 6.78 -13.87
C ASN A 366 -20.33 5.42 -13.17
N TYR A 367 -21.24 5.34 -12.20
CA TYR A 367 -21.61 4.06 -11.60
C TYR A 367 -22.38 3.16 -12.57
N ASN A 368 -21.74 2.09 -13.03
CA ASN A 368 -22.38 1.01 -13.80
C ASN A 368 -22.69 -0.20 -12.88
N PRO A 369 -23.97 -0.50 -12.58
CA PRO A 369 -24.37 -1.63 -11.73
C PRO A 369 -23.87 -2.98 -12.23
N VAL A 370 -23.70 -3.12 -13.55
CA VAL A 370 -23.22 -4.35 -14.22
C VAL A 370 -21.73 -4.59 -13.98
N LEU A 371 -20.92 -3.52 -13.91
CA LEU A 371 -19.46 -3.60 -13.75
C LEU A 371 -19.01 -3.57 -12.29
N HIS A 372 -19.75 -2.87 -11.42
CA HIS A 372 -19.33 -2.58 -10.04
C HIS A 372 -20.06 -3.39 -8.96
N GLY A 373 -21.07 -4.19 -9.33
CA GLY A 373 -21.85 -5.00 -8.39
C GLY A 373 -22.91 -4.19 -7.65
N LYS A 374 -23.47 -4.76 -6.57
CA LYS A 374 -24.46 -4.06 -5.72
C LYS A 374 -23.71 -3.15 -4.74
N ASN A 375 -23.86 -1.83 -4.88
CA ASN A 375 -23.41 -0.90 -3.84
C ASN A 375 -24.18 -1.18 -2.55
N THR A 376 -23.44 -1.21 -1.46
CA THR A 376 -24.01 -1.28 -0.12
C THR A 376 -23.77 0.05 0.58
N VAL A 377 -24.67 0.41 1.49
CA VAL A 377 -24.67 1.72 2.13
C VAL A 377 -24.52 1.59 3.64
N ILE A 378 -23.66 2.43 4.22
CA ILE A 378 -23.68 2.70 5.67
C ILE A 378 -24.22 4.13 5.85
N GLY A 379 -25.41 4.23 6.43
CA GLY A 379 -26.00 5.50 6.83
C GLY A 379 -25.56 5.92 8.22
N VAL A 380 -25.19 7.18 8.43
CA VAL A 380 -24.91 7.74 9.77
C VAL A 380 -25.85 8.91 10.00
N LEU A 381 -26.75 8.78 10.98
CA LEU A 381 -27.69 9.82 11.39
C LEU A 381 -27.19 10.55 12.63
N ASP A 382 -26.89 11.84 12.49
CA ASP A 382 -26.65 12.79 13.59
C ASP A 382 -27.76 13.85 13.52
N ILE A 383 -28.72 13.76 14.45
CA ILE A 383 -29.87 14.65 14.50
C ILE A 383 -29.92 15.40 15.84
N TYR A 384 -30.70 16.50 15.86
CA TYR A 384 -31.01 17.25 17.08
C TYR A 384 -31.43 16.34 18.22
N GLY A 385 -31.01 16.71 19.44
CA GLY A 385 -31.59 16.09 20.62
C GLY A 385 -33.00 16.59 20.88
N PHE A 386 -33.72 15.92 21.76
CA PHE A 386 -34.95 16.43 22.33
C PHE A 386 -34.68 17.78 23.04
N GLU A 387 -35.50 18.80 22.79
CA GLU A 387 -35.29 20.15 23.31
C GLU A 387 -36.48 20.60 24.15
N ILE A 388 -36.22 20.87 25.42
CA ILE A 388 -37.16 21.48 26.37
C ILE A 388 -36.50 22.74 26.89
N PHE A 389 -36.93 23.91 26.42
CA PHE A 389 -36.51 25.22 26.94
C PHE A 389 -37.66 25.87 27.72
N ASP A 390 -37.36 26.99 28.39
CA ASP A 390 -38.38 27.78 29.07
C ASP A 390 -39.39 28.37 28.07
N ASN A 391 -38.90 28.82 26.91
CA ASN A 391 -39.71 29.32 25.79
C ASN A 391 -39.50 28.44 24.54
N ASN A 392 -40.46 27.55 24.25
CA ASN A 392 -40.43 26.69 23.05
C ASN A 392 -41.27 27.29 21.92
N SER A 393 -40.72 27.31 20.71
CA SER A 393 -41.32 27.86 19.49
C SER A 393 -41.63 26.74 18.47
N PHE A 394 -42.12 27.12 17.28
CA PHE A 394 -42.38 26.24 16.14
C PHE A 394 -41.21 25.31 15.78
N GLU A 395 -39.98 25.81 15.85
CA GLU A 395 -38.78 25.05 15.51
C GLU A 395 -38.55 23.90 16.49
N GLN A 396 -38.72 24.15 17.80
CA GLN A 396 -38.66 23.10 18.83
C GLN A 396 -39.78 22.08 18.65
N PHE A 397 -40.98 22.52 18.26
CA PHE A 397 -42.09 21.61 17.95
C PHE A 397 -41.72 20.64 16.81
N CYS A 398 -41.14 21.14 15.72
CA CYS A 398 -40.63 20.29 14.62
C CYS A 398 -39.52 19.33 15.08
N ILE A 399 -38.56 19.81 15.88
CA ILE A 399 -37.47 18.99 16.42
C ILE A 399 -37.99 17.87 17.32
N ASN A 400 -38.92 18.18 18.22
CA ASN A 400 -39.49 17.22 19.15
C ASN A 400 -40.37 16.20 18.42
N TYR A 401 -41.18 16.64 17.45
CA TYR A 401 -41.92 15.74 16.56
C TYR A 401 -41.02 14.75 15.82
N CYS A 402 -39.87 15.21 15.31
CA CYS A 402 -38.92 14.34 14.64
C CYS A 402 -38.33 13.29 15.59
N ASN A 403 -37.97 13.68 16.81
CA ASN A 403 -37.49 12.75 17.84
C ASN A 403 -38.56 11.72 18.23
N GLU A 404 -39.83 12.12 18.32
CA GLU A 404 -40.95 11.19 18.56
C GLU A 404 -41.07 10.15 17.45
N LYS A 405 -40.99 10.58 16.18
CA LYS A 405 -41.07 9.68 15.02
C LYS A 405 -39.90 8.71 14.97
N LEU A 406 -38.68 9.16 15.27
CA LEU A 406 -37.49 8.31 15.32
C LEU A 406 -37.54 7.32 16.50
N GLN A 407 -38.08 7.73 17.64
CA GLN A 407 -38.27 6.84 18.78
C GLN A 407 -39.35 5.78 18.49
N GLN A 408 -40.44 6.15 17.82
CA GLN A 408 -41.43 5.18 17.36
C GLN A 408 -40.83 4.16 16.37
N LEU A 409 -40.01 4.61 15.42
CA LEU A 409 -39.31 3.71 14.51
C LEU A 409 -38.39 2.73 15.26
N PHE A 410 -37.70 3.19 16.31
CA PHE A 410 -36.89 2.33 17.17
C PHE A 410 -37.73 1.28 17.90
N ILE A 411 -38.86 1.69 18.49
CA ILE A 411 -39.79 0.80 19.17
C ILE A 411 -40.32 -0.27 18.19
N GLU A 412 -40.72 0.13 16.99
CA GLU A 412 -41.25 -0.78 15.98
C GLU A 412 -40.18 -1.76 15.46
N LEU A 413 -38.99 -1.26 15.11
CA LEU A 413 -37.93 -2.11 14.55
C LEU A 413 -37.28 -3.05 15.58
N ILE A 414 -37.18 -2.65 16.85
CA ILE A 414 -36.58 -3.52 17.88
C ILE A 414 -37.64 -4.38 18.56
N LEU A 415 -38.70 -3.78 19.09
CA LEU A 415 -39.62 -4.49 19.97
C LEU A 415 -40.64 -5.31 19.19
N ARG A 416 -41.34 -4.68 18.24
CA ARG A 416 -42.39 -5.35 17.46
C ARG A 416 -41.80 -6.44 16.56
N GLN A 417 -40.70 -6.14 15.87
CA GLN A 417 -40.02 -7.13 15.04
C GLN A 417 -39.55 -8.36 15.85
N GLU A 418 -39.09 -8.17 17.09
CA GLU A 418 -38.69 -9.27 17.98
C GLU A 418 -39.88 -10.11 18.44
N GLN A 419 -40.98 -9.47 18.86
CA GLN A 419 -42.21 -10.17 19.24
C GLN A 419 -42.79 -10.96 18.06
N ASP A 420 -42.86 -10.35 16.87
CA ASP A 420 -43.32 -11.01 15.64
C ASP A 420 -42.40 -12.17 15.22
N GLU A 421 -41.10 -12.10 15.53
CA GLU A 421 -40.16 -13.20 15.30
C GLU A 421 -40.40 -14.36 16.28
N TYR A 422 -40.62 -14.10 17.56
CA TYR A 422 -40.93 -15.13 18.55
C TYR A 422 -42.26 -15.84 18.25
N GLN A 423 -43.28 -15.09 17.82
CA GLN A 423 -44.56 -15.65 17.39
C GLN A 423 -44.38 -16.55 16.14
N ARG A 424 -43.62 -16.09 15.14
CA ARG A 424 -43.31 -16.90 13.94
C ARG A 424 -42.54 -18.18 14.24
N GLU A 425 -41.65 -18.13 15.21
CA GLU A 425 -40.79 -19.27 15.59
C GLU A 425 -41.45 -20.19 16.63
N GLY A 426 -42.64 -19.83 17.12
CA GLY A 426 -43.47 -20.66 18.00
C GLY A 426 -42.97 -20.74 19.45
N ILE A 427 -42.28 -19.70 19.94
CA ILE A 427 -41.74 -19.66 21.30
C ILE A 427 -42.78 -19.08 22.24
N THR A 428 -42.98 -19.72 23.40
CA THR A 428 -43.87 -19.22 24.45
C THR A 428 -43.31 -17.91 25.00
N TRP A 429 -43.92 -16.80 24.62
CA TRP A 429 -43.49 -15.44 24.98
C TRP A 429 -44.61 -14.71 25.71
N GLN A 430 -44.28 -13.95 26.75
CA GLN A 430 -45.21 -13.00 27.37
C GLN A 430 -45.05 -11.65 26.70
N GLU A 431 -46.12 -11.11 26.12
CA GLU A 431 -46.11 -9.76 25.57
C GLU A 431 -45.73 -8.76 26.66
N ILE A 432 -44.67 -7.99 26.41
CA ILE A 432 -44.25 -6.93 27.30
C ILE A 432 -44.92 -5.66 26.80
N ASP A 433 -45.79 -5.09 27.64
CA ASP A 433 -46.39 -3.80 27.37
C ASP A 433 -45.29 -2.74 27.30
N TYR A 434 -45.22 -2.04 26.17
CA TYR A 434 -44.34 -0.90 25.95
C TYR A 434 -45.15 0.36 25.67
N PHE A 435 -44.56 1.50 25.96
CA PHE A 435 -45.18 2.79 25.70
C PHE A 435 -45.23 3.06 24.18
N ASN A 436 -46.43 3.18 23.61
CA ASN A 436 -46.63 3.37 22.18
C ASN A 436 -46.63 4.87 21.81
N ASN A 437 -45.52 5.36 21.25
CA ASN A 437 -45.38 6.76 20.82
C ASN A 437 -46.25 7.11 19.61
N GLN A 438 -46.85 6.13 18.93
CA GLN A 438 -47.72 6.37 17.77
C GLN A 438 -48.88 7.30 18.10
N ILE A 439 -49.41 7.26 19.33
CA ILE A 439 -50.51 8.15 19.78
C ILE A 439 -50.08 9.62 19.69
N ILE A 440 -48.84 9.94 20.06
CA ILE A 440 -48.29 11.30 20.01
C ILE A 440 -47.95 11.70 18.58
N VAL A 441 -47.45 10.75 17.77
CA VAL A 441 -47.19 10.98 16.34
C VAL A 441 -48.49 11.27 15.59
N ASP A 442 -49.55 10.51 15.86
CA ASP A 442 -50.87 10.69 15.25
C ASP A 442 -51.48 12.03 15.63
N LEU A 443 -51.34 12.46 16.89
CA LEU A 443 -51.76 13.80 17.34
C LEU A 443 -51.17 14.93 16.46
N VAL A 444 -49.93 14.75 15.99
CA VAL A 444 -49.25 15.75 15.16
C VAL A 444 -49.55 15.57 13.67
N GLU A 445 -49.49 14.32 13.18
CA GLU A 445 -49.43 13.98 11.75
C GLU A 445 -50.78 13.65 11.11
N GLN A 446 -51.79 13.25 11.91
CA GLN A 446 -53.03 12.65 11.41
C GLN A 446 -53.71 13.56 10.37
N PRO A 447 -54.09 13.01 9.20
CA PRO A 447 -54.76 13.80 8.17
C PRO A 447 -56.08 14.38 8.70
N HIS A 448 -56.34 15.66 8.42
CA HIS A 448 -57.55 16.42 8.80
C HIS A 448 -57.77 16.67 10.31
N LYS A 449 -57.06 15.97 11.20
CA LYS A 449 -57.22 16.07 12.66
C LYS A 449 -55.95 16.47 13.41
N GLY A 450 -54.77 16.21 12.84
CA GLY A 450 -53.50 16.48 13.48
C GLY A 450 -53.15 17.97 13.51
N ILE A 451 -52.24 18.34 14.41
CA ILE A 451 -51.78 19.73 14.60
C ILE A 451 -51.28 20.35 13.28
N ILE A 452 -50.52 19.61 12.47
CA ILE A 452 -50.01 20.10 11.16
C ILE A 452 -51.17 20.42 10.21
N SER A 453 -52.21 19.57 10.16
CA SER A 453 -53.37 19.81 9.30
C SER A 453 -54.16 21.04 9.74
N ILE A 454 -54.29 21.28 11.04
CA ILE A 454 -54.99 22.45 11.58
C ILE A 454 -54.22 23.73 11.25
N LEU A 455 -52.89 23.69 11.33
CA LEU A 455 -52.03 24.80 10.93
C LEU A 455 -52.17 25.10 9.43
N ASP A 456 -52.17 24.06 8.59
CA ASP A 456 -52.31 24.21 7.16
C ASP A 456 -53.68 24.80 6.78
N GLU A 457 -54.77 24.32 7.41
CA GLU A 457 -56.12 24.90 7.25
C GLU A 457 -56.18 26.37 7.68
N ALA A 458 -55.54 26.72 8.80
CA ALA A 458 -55.46 28.09 9.29
C ALA A 458 -54.63 29.00 8.37
N CYS A 459 -53.58 28.46 7.73
CA CYS A 459 -52.79 29.17 6.71
C CYS A 459 -53.56 29.33 5.38
N LEU A 460 -54.46 28.40 5.04
CA LEU A 460 -55.23 28.40 3.80
C LEU A 460 -56.44 29.33 3.82
N THR A 461 -57.03 29.56 4.99
CA THR A 461 -58.25 30.37 5.17
C THR A 461 -58.00 31.83 4.79
N ALA A 462 -58.79 32.36 3.86
CA ALA A 462 -58.70 33.76 3.42
C ALA A 462 -59.29 34.72 4.46
N GLY A 463 -58.45 35.29 5.33
CA GLY A 463 -58.83 36.27 6.35
C GLY A 463 -57.67 36.63 7.29
N LYS A 464 -57.85 37.63 8.19
CA LYS A 464 -56.92 37.90 9.30
C LYS A 464 -57.05 36.82 10.38
N VAL A 465 -56.63 35.59 10.08
CA VAL A 465 -56.53 34.53 11.07
C VAL A 465 -55.33 34.84 11.96
N THR A 466 -55.59 35.13 13.22
CA THR A 466 -54.55 35.37 14.23
C THR A 466 -54.17 34.05 14.92
N ASP A 467 -52.97 33.99 15.50
CA ASP A 467 -52.48 32.83 16.25
C ASP A 467 -53.48 32.35 17.32
N MET A 468 -54.21 33.28 17.95
CA MET A 468 -55.25 32.98 18.93
C MET A 468 -56.41 32.15 18.35
N VAL A 469 -56.84 32.46 17.12
CA VAL A 469 -57.93 31.72 16.43
C VAL A 469 -57.49 30.32 16.06
N CYS A 470 -56.20 30.15 15.74
CA CYS A 470 -55.61 28.83 15.49
C CYS A 470 -55.58 28.00 16.77
N LEU A 471 -55.15 28.58 17.90
CA LEU A 471 -55.18 27.90 19.21
C LEU A 471 -56.62 27.54 19.62
N ASP A 472 -57.61 28.41 19.45
CA ASP A 472 -59.01 28.07 19.73
C ASP A 472 -59.52 26.91 18.85
N SER A 473 -59.08 26.84 17.59
CA SER A 473 -59.40 25.72 16.69
C SER A 473 -58.72 24.41 17.13
N MET A 474 -57.47 24.49 17.61
CA MET A 474 -56.76 23.35 18.19
C MET A 474 -57.45 22.86 19.46
N ASP A 475 -57.79 23.76 20.38
CA ASP A 475 -58.51 23.44 21.62
C ASP A 475 -59.85 22.74 21.31
N THR A 476 -60.58 23.19 20.29
CA THR A 476 -61.88 22.59 19.93
C THR A 476 -61.72 21.19 19.32
N LYS A 477 -60.73 20.98 18.46
CA LYS A 477 -60.51 19.69 17.77
C LYS A 477 -59.76 18.67 18.62
N LEU A 478 -58.88 19.10 19.53
CA LEU A 478 -57.95 18.26 20.29
C LEU A 478 -58.28 18.13 21.79
N ALA A 479 -59.37 18.76 22.27
CA ALA A 479 -59.79 18.73 23.69
C ALA A 479 -59.87 17.34 24.32
N GLN A 480 -60.21 16.31 23.53
CA GLN A 480 -60.40 14.94 24.04
C GLN A 480 -59.10 14.11 24.08
N HIS A 481 -57.97 14.65 23.60
CA HIS A 481 -56.74 13.88 23.47
C HIS A 481 -55.90 13.88 24.77
N PRO A 482 -55.47 12.71 25.30
CA PRO A 482 -54.81 12.60 26.61
C PRO A 482 -53.43 13.27 26.68
N HIS A 483 -52.79 13.51 25.52
CA HIS A 483 -51.47 14.16 25.42
C HIS A 483 -51.52 15.65 25.08
N TYR A 484 -52.71 16.24 24.90
CA TYR A 484 -52.86 17.67 24.60
C TYR A 484 -53.52 18.40 25.76
N THR A 485 -52.90 19.48 26.22
CA THR A 485 -53.46 20.33 27.28
C THR A 485 -53.27 21.80 26.94
N SER A 486 -54.26 22.61 27.31
CA SER A 486 -54.27 24.06 27.14
C SER A 486 -54.86 24.70 28.38
N ARG A 487 -54.53 25.96 28.67
CA ARG A 487 -55.05 26.70 29.84
C ARG A 487 -56.58 26.83 29.83
N LYS A 488 -57.24 26.70 28.67
CA LYS A 488 -58.71 26.66 28.54
C LYS A 488 -59.31 25.33 29.03
N LEU A 489 -58.56 24.23 28.92
CA LEU A 489 -58.97 22.87 29.31
C LEU A 489 -58.63 22.57 30.78
N CYS A 490 -57.54 23.13 31.31
CA CYS A 490 -57.13 22.99 32.72
C CYS A 490 -56.94 24.37 33.40
N PRO A 491 -58.00 24.99 33.95
CA PRO A 491 -57.94 26.31 34.59
C PRO A 491 -57.09 26.38 35.88
N THR A 492 -56.73 25.24 36.46
CA THR A 492 -56.00 25.10 37.74
C THR A 492 -54.48 25.25 37.62
N ASP A 493 -53.91 25.16 36.41
CA ASP A 493 -52.46 25.22 36.22
C ASP A 493 -51.99 26.66 35.96
N LYS A 494 -51.38 27.30 36.97
CA LYS A 494 -50.88 28.68 36.92
C LYS A 494 -49.56 28.83 36.14
N THR A 495 -48.98 27.74 35.66
CA THR A 495 -47.70 27.72 34.93
C THR A 495 -47.80 28.16 33.47
N MET A 496 -49.01 28.24 32.91
CA MET A 496 -49.25 28.63 31.51
C MET A 496 -49.87 30.03 31.41
N ASP A 497 -49.57 30.78 30.35
CA ASP A 497 -50.24 32.04 30.00
C ASP A 497 -51.52 31.85 29.15
N PHE A 498 -52.54 32.66 29.45
CA PHE A 498 -53.87 32.58 28.84
C PHE A 498 -53.79 32.98 27.36
N LYS A 499 -54.33 32.14 26.47
CA LYS A 499 -54.36 32.31 25.00
C LYS A 499 -52.98 32.41 24.32
N LYS A 500 -51.89 32.05 25.02
CA LYS A 500 -50.52 32.13 24.47
C LYS A 500 -49.81 30.78 24.36
N HIS A 501 -50.15 29.82 25.23
CA HIS A 501 -49.43 28.54 25.29
C HIS A 501 -50.35 27.33 25.18
N PHE A 502 -49.84 26.27 24.55
CA PHE A 502 -50.36 24.91 24.63
C PHE A 502 -49.25 23.96 25.11
N ARG A 503 -49.62 22.83 25.70
CA ARG A 503 -48.69 21.83 26.22
C ARG A 503 -48.98 20.47 25.58
N ILE A 504 -47.91 19.83 25.11
CA ILE A 504 -47.93 18.46 24.61
C ILE A 504 -47.16 17.59 25.60
N ARG A 505 -47.76 16.48 25.99
CA ARG A 505 -47.08 15.42 26.76
C ARG A 505 -46.33 14.51 25.80
N HIS A 506 -45.04 14.78 25.65
CA HIS A 506 -44.11 13.97 24.88
C HIS A 506 -43.63 12.75 25.66
N TYR A 507 -42.97 11.80 24.98
CA TYR A 507 -42.32 10.66 25.66
C TYR A 507 -41.23 11.09 26.65
N ALA A 508 -40.59 12.23 26.39
CA ALA A 508 -39.55 12.80 27.23
C ALA A 508 -40.06 13.76 28.31
N GLY A 509 -41.36 14.05 28.36
CA GLY A 509 -41.96 14.93 29.36
C GLY A 509 -42.91 15.97 28.77
N ASP A 510 -43.49 16.77 29.64
CA ASP A 510 -44.44 17.82 29.27
C ASP A 510 -43.70 19.05 28.71
N VAL A 511 -44.01 19.45 27.48
CA VAL A 511 -43.39 20.62 26.83
C VAL A 511 -44.44 21.69 26.56
N THR A 512 -44.20 22.91 27.02
CA THR A 512 -45.03 24.10 26.78
C THR A 512 -44.53 24.89 25.58
N TYR A 513 -45.37 25.04 24.57
CA TYR A 513 -45.08 25.79 23.33
C TYR A 513 -45.80 27.13 23.31
N SER A 514 -45.14 28.16 22.77
CA SER A 514 -45.73 29.47 22.46
C SER A 514 -46.33 29.48 21.06
N VAL A 515 -47.56 29.99 20.94
CA VAL A 515 -48.26 30.15 19.65
C VAL A 515 -47.92 31.48 18.97
N GLU A 516 -47.21 32.37 19.66
CA GLU A 516 -46.84 33.67 19.09
C GLU A 516 -45.94 33.52 17.85
N GLY A 517 -46.42 34.00 16.70
CA GLY A 517 -45.72 33.91 15.43
C GLY A 517 -45.69 32.50 14.81
N PHE A 518 -46.47 31.56 15.35
CA PHE A 518 -46.45 30.15 14.93
C PHE A 518 -47.01 29.98 13.50
N LEU A 519 -48.08 30.70 13.15
CA LEU A 519 -48.63 30.69 11.79
C LEU A 519 -47.70 31.36 10.79
N ASP A 520 -47.06 32.47 11.18
CA ASP A 520 -46.19 33.23 10.27
C ASP A 520 -44.89 32.48 9.97
N LYS A 521 -44.36 31.75 10.96
CA LYS A 521 -43.27 30.79 10.76
C LYS A 521 -43.66 29.61 9.86
N ASN A 522 -44.90 29.12 9.97
CA ASN A 522 -45.37 28.01 9.13
C ASN A 522 -45.63 28.43 7.66
N LYS A 523 -46.09 29.67 7.43
CA LYS A 523 -46.37 30.20 6.10
C LYS A 523 -45.11 30.40 5.25
N ASP A 524 -43.98 30.73 5.87
CA ASP A 524 -42.66 30.91 5.23
C ASP A 524 -42.73 31.68 3.89
N LEU A 525 -43.42 32.83 3.95
CA LEU A 525 -43.92 33.61 2.81
C LEU A 525 -42.82 34.42 2.09
N LEU A 526 -41.88 33.74 1.44
CA LEU A 526 -40.89 34.46 0.64
C LEU A 526 -41.51 35.04 -0.64
N PHE A 527 -41.49 36.37 -0.77
CA PHE A 527 -42.03 37.09 -1.93
C PHE A 527 -41.33 36.69 -3.24
N GLN A 528 -42.12 36.48 -4.28
CA GLN A 528 -41.63 36.03 -5.58
C GLN A 528 -40.78 37.07 -6.30
N ASP A 529 -41.03 38.36 -6.04
CA ASP A 529 -40.24 39.48 -6.57
C ASP A 529 -38.79 39.42 -6.11
N PHE A 530 -38.57 39.11 -4.82
CA PHE A 530 -37.25 38.88 -4.28
C PHE A 530 -36.57 37.69 -4.97
N LYS A 531 -37.25 36.54 -5.10
CA LYS A 531 -36.70 35.34 -5.78
C LYS A 531 -36.23 35.64 -7.20
N ARG A 532 -36.95 36.50 -7.92
CA ARG A 532 -36.60 36.89 -9.31
C ARG A 532 -35.50 37.91 -9.40
N LEU A 533 -35.50 38.90 -8.51
CA LEU A 533 -34.41 39.86 -8.40
C LEU A 533 -33.10 39.10 -8.20
N MET A 534 -33.13 38.11 -7.29
CA MET A 534 -32.02 37.21 -7.05
C MET A 534 -31.68 36.40 -8.31
N TYR A 535 -32.62 35.68 -8.93
CA TYR A 535 -32.33 34.85 -10.11
C TYR A 535 -31.79 35.62 -11.34
N ASN A 536 -32.36 36.80 -11.64
CA ASN A 536 -32.06 37.54 -12.88
C ASN A 536 -30.71 38.26 -12.86
N ARG A 537 -30.23 38.71 -11.70
CA ARG A 537 -29.03 39.56 -11.61
C ARG A 537 -27.81 38.89 -11.01
N PHE A 538 -28.00 37.85 -10.22
CA PHE A 538 -26.90 36.98 -9.81
C PHE A 538 -26.28 36.17 -10.98
N SER A 539 -26.86 36.29 -12.18
CA SER A 539 -26.44 35.80 -13.50
C SER A 539 -24.97 36.05 -13.88
N SER A 540 -24.31 37.09 -13.35
CA SER A 540 -22.87 37.32 -13.58
C SER A 540 -21.97 36.24 -12.95
N SER A 541 -22.52 35.43 -12.04
CA SER A 541 -21.87 34.21 -11.51
C SER A 541 -22.81 33.00 -11.68
N PRO A 542 -22.37 31.91 -12.34
CA PRO A 542 -23.19 30.70 -12.52
C PRO A 542 -23.69 30.09 -11.20
N PHE A 543 -22.88 30.20 -10.16
CA PHE A 543 -23.13 29.71 -8.79
C PHE A 543 -24.42 30.27 -8.19
N LEU A 544 -24.61 31.58 -8.22
CA LEU A 544 -25.71 32.22 -7.50
C LEU A 544 -27.07 32.04 -8.20
N LYS A 545 -27.05 31.75 -9.51
CA LYS A 545 -28.25 31.37 -10.29
C LYS A 545 -28.77 29.98 -9.90
N GLU A 546 -27.87 29.05 -9.57
CA GLU A 546 -28.22 27.69 -9.10
C GLU A 546 -28.95 27.71 -7.75
N MET A 547 -28.73 28.73 -6.92
CA MET A 547 -29.39 28.87 -5.61
C MET A 547 -30.89 29.21 -5.72
N TRP A 548 -31.34 29.81 -6.83
CA TRP A 548 -32.69 30.37 -7.00
C TRP A 548 -33.43 29.87 -8.25
N PRO A 549 -33.56 28.54 -8.48
CA PRO A 549 -34.22 28.01 -9.68
C PRO A 549 -35.70 28.41 -9.77
N ASP A 550 -36.35 28.61 -8.61
CA ASP A 550 -37.74 29.03 -8.48
C ASP A 550 -38.03 30.43 -9.09
N GLY A 551 -36.98 31.23 -9.32
CA GLY A 551 -37.08 32.55 -9.96
C GLY A 551 -37.27 32.48 -11.48
N GLN A 552 -37.13 31.30 -12.11
CA GLN A 552 -37.30 31.12 -13.56
C GLN A 552 -38.77 31.18 -14.02
N LEU A 553 -39.72 30.86 -13.14
CA LEU A 553 -41.13 30.72 -13.48
C LEU A 553 -41.87 32.08 -13.56
N SER A 554 -42.72 32.24 -14.58
CA SER A 554 -43.52 33.44 -14.83
C SER A 554 -44.62 33.62 -13.74
N ILE A 555 -45.07 34.86 -13.48
CA ILE A 555 -46.08 35.15 -12.41
C ILE A 555 -47.36 34.35 -12.65
N THR A 556 -47.68 34.15 -13.92
CA THR A 556 -48.91 33.52 -14.41
C THR A 556 -48.90 31.99 -14.32
N GLU A 557 -47.73 31.35 -14.23
CA GLU A 557 -47.59 29.88 -14.15
C GLU A 557 -47.59 29.34 -12.71
N VAL A 558 -47.27 30.19 -11.72
CA VAL A 558 -47.16 29.81 -10.30
C VAL A 558 -48.51 30.04 -9.60
N THR A 559 -49.53 29.27 -9.97
CA THR A 559 -50.86 29.34 -9.33
C THR A 559 -51.01 28.40 -8.13
N LYS A 560 -50.11 27.42 -7.96
CA LYS A 560 -50.08 26.57 -6.76
C LYS A 560 -49.36 27.30 -5.63
N ARG A 561 -50.09 27.59 -4.54
CA ARG A 561 -49.50 28.11 -3.30
C ARG A 561 -48.43 27.14 -2.80
N PRO A 562 -47.27 27.63 -2.32
CA PRO A 562 -46.21 26.78 -1.79
C PRO A 562 -46.73 25.96 -0.60
N LEU A 563 -46.19 24.75 -0.45
CA LEU A 563 -46.45 23.92 0.73
C LEU A 563 -45.96 24.64 1.99
N THR A 564 -46.65 24.45 3.11
CA THR A 564 -46.26 25.01 4.41
C THR A 564 -44.96 24.38 4.90
N ALA A 565 -44.23 25.11 5.75
CA ALA A 565 -42.96 24.64 6.30
C ALA A 565 -43.14 23.33 7.10
N ALA A 566 -44.24 23.20 7.87
CA ALA A 566 -44.54 21.98 8.62
C ALA A 566 -44.77 20.77 7.70
N THR A 567 -45.46 20.94 6.57
CA THR A 567 -45.74 19.86 5.63
C THR A 567 -44.52 19.47 4.81
N LEU A 568 -43.69 20.42 4.40
CA LEU A 568 -42.37 20.14 3.80
C LEU A 568 -41.49 19.35 4.76
N PHE A 569 -41.46 19.75 6.03
CA PHE A 569 -40.70 19.07 7.06
C PHE A 569 -41.22 17.64 7.29
N LYS A 570 -42.54 17.47 7.46
CA LYS A 570 -43.20 16.15 7.57
C LYS A 570 -42.78 15.23 6.42
N ASN A 571 -42.90 15.69 5.18
CA ASN A 571 -42.53 14.89 4.00
C ASN A 571 -41.05 14.48 4.04
N SER A 572 -40.16 15.38 4.47
CA SER A 572 -38.73 15.07 4.59
C SER A 572 -38.42 14.02 5.67
N ILE A 573 -39.15 14.04 6.79
CA ILE A 573 -38.99 13.08 7.88
C ILE A 573 -39.57 11.72 7.52
N VAL A 574 -40.74 11.66 6.87
CA VAL A 574 -41.31 10.41 6.37
C VAL A 574 -40.33 9.74 5.38
N ALA A 575 -39.78 10.51 4.44
CA ALA A 575 -38.77 9.99 3.52
C ALA A 575 -37.48 9.51 4.23
N LEU A 576 -37.09 10.13 5.35
CA LEU A 576 -35.96 9.66 6.16
C LEU A 576 -36.30 8.34 6.87
N VAL A 577 -37.49 8.23 7.48
CA VAL A 577 -37.95 7.03 8.18
C VAL A 577 -38.04 5.85 7.22
N ASP A 578 -38.59 6.04 6.02
CA ASP A 578 -38.66 5.00 4.99
C ASP A 578 -37.25 4.53 4.58
N LYS A 579 -36.30 5.47 4.42
CA LYS A 579 -34.90 5.15 4.13
C LYS A 579 -34.21 4.38 5.26
N LEU A 580 -34.60 4.59 6.51
CA LEU A 580 -34.04 3.90 7.67
C LEU A 580 -34.67 2.51 7.86
N ALA A 581 -35.97 2.36 7.62
CA ALA A 581 -36.70 1.11 7.77
C ALA A 581 -36.20 0.00 6.83
N CYS A 582 -35.66 0.35 5.65
CA CYS A 582 -35.05 -0.61 4.73
C CYS A 582 -33.63 -1.07 5.12
N LYS A 583 -33.00 -0.47 6.15
CA LYS A 583 -31.61 -0.75 6.56
C LYS A 583 -31.54 -1.46 7.91
N GLU A 584 -30.47 -2.20 8.16
CA GLU A 584 -30.20 -2.83 9.46
C GLU A 584 -29.69 -1.77 10.46
N PRO A 585 -30.43 -1.49 11.55
CA PRO A 585 -30.14 -0.35 12.42
C PRO A 585 -29.20 -0.71 13.57
N TYR A 586 -28.28 0.20 13.87
CA TYR A 586 -27.41 0.20 15.05
C TYR A 586 -27.62 1.51 15.81
N TYR A 587 -27.69 1.45 17.13
CA TYR A 587 -28.04 2.62 17.94
C TYR A 587 -26.92 3.03 18.89
N VAL A 588 -26.69 4.34 18.97
CA VAL A 588 -25.83 4.98 19.97
C VAL A 588 -26.70 5.97 20.75
N ARG A 589 -26.83 5.75 22.06
CA ARG A 589 -27.63 6.56 22.97
C ARG A 589 -26.69 7.38 23.85
N CYS A 590 -26.64 8.69 23.60
CA CYS A 590 -25.79 9.63 24.32
C CYS A 590 -26.53 10.22 25.53
N ILE A 591 -25.86 10.24 26.69
CA ILE A 591 -26.36 10.79 27.96
C ILE A 591 -25.50 11.97 28.38
N LYS A 592 -26.15 13.04 28.82
CA LYS A 592 -25.52 14.22 29.41
C LYS A 592 -25.44 14.05 30.93
N PRO A 593 -24.24 13.99 31.55
CA PRO A 593 -24.13 13.70 32.98
C PRO A 593 -24.49 14.88 33.90
N ASN A 594 -24.30 16.14 33.45
CA ASN A 594 -24.60 17.34 34.24
C ASN A 594 -24.73 18.59 33.34
N GLU A 595 -25.35 19.67 33.87
CA GLU A 595 -25.44 20.98 33.20
C GLU A 595 -24.19 21.85 33.37
N MET A 596 -23.44 21.66 34.45
CA MET A 596 -22.26 22.47 34.79
C MET A 596 -21.02 22.18 33.92
N LYS A 597 -21.14 21.28 32.93
CA LYS A 597 -20.06 20.84 32.02
C LYS A 597 -18.81 20.34 32.76
N SER A 598 -19.01 19.72 33.93
CA SER A 598 -17.93 19.20 34.76
C SER A 598 -17.65 17.72 34.43
N PRO A 599 -16.38 17.30 34.33
CA PRO A 599 -16.04 15.90 34.08
C PRO A 599 -16.24 14.98 35.29
N VAL A 600 -16.48 15.53 36.50
CA VAL A 600 -16.58 14.75 37.76
C VAL A 600 -18.02 14.65 38.26
N LEU A 601 -18.87 15.63 37.95
CA LEU A 601 -20.24 15.68 38.46
C LEU A 601 -21.14 14.71 37.69
N PHE A 602 -21.98 13.99 38.43
CA PHE A 602 -23.03 13.15 37.87
C PHE A 602 -24.34 13.48 38.58
N ASP A 603 -25.32 13.98 37.83
CA ASP A 603 -26.64 14.35 38.34
C ASP A 603 -27.59 13.14 38.21
N ASP A 604 -27.85 12.49 39.34
CA ASP A 604 -28.63 11.26 39.41
C ASP A 604 -30.06 11.47 38.87
N ALA A 605 -30.74 12.55 39.28
CA ALA A 605 -32.13 12.82 38.90
C ALA A 605 -32.26 13.08 37.40
N ARG A 606 -31.32 13.83 36.82
CA ARG A 606 -31.33 14.14 35.39
C ARG A 606 -30.95 12.94 34.53
N CYS A 607 -29.92 12.19 34.92
CA CYS A 607 -29.55 10.98 34.21
C CYS A 607 -30.67 9.94 34.29
N GLN A 608 -31.36 9.82 35.44
CA GLN A 608 -32.54 8.99 35.60
C GLN A 608 -33.65 9.39 34.63
N HIS A 609 -33.96 10.68 34.52
CA HIS A 609 -34.92 11.19 33.54
C HIS A 609 -34.51 10.84 32.10
N GLN A 610 -33.23 10.98 31.76
CA GLN A 610 -32.69 10.61 30.43
C GLN A 610 -32.81 9.13 30.11
N VAL A 611 -32.47 8.27 31.08
CA VAL A 611 -32.54 6.81 30.93
C VAL A 611 -33.98 6.35 30.71
N ALA A 612 -34.94 6.97 31.41
CA ALA A 612 -36.36 6.66 31.27
C ALA A 612 -36.87 7.04 29.87
N TYR A 613 -36.70 8.30 29.42
CA TYR A 613 -37.27 8.67 28.12
C TYR A 613 -36.53 8.03 26.93
N LEU A 614 -35.21 7.80 27.02
CA LEU A 614 -34.49 7.11 25.95
C LEU A 614 -34.96 5.65 25.77
N GLY A 615 -35.76 5.13 26.71
CA GLY A 615 -36.27 3.77 26.70
C GLY A 615 -35.17 2.74 27.00
N LEU A 616 -34.13 3.13 27.74
CA LEU A 616 -32.96 2.27 27.96
C LEU A 616 -33.31 1.11 28.88
N LEU A 617 -34.11 1.36 29.92
CA LEU A 617 -34.53 0.35 30.88
C LEU A 617 -35.43 -0.69 30.21
N GLU A 618 -36.43 -0.23 29.45
CA GLU A 618 -37.36 -1.05 28.68
C GLU A 618 -36.61 -1.90 27.64
N ASN A 619 -35.61 -1.33 26.98
CA ASN A 619 -34.76 -2.06 26.03
C ASN A 619 -33.97 -3.18 26.73
N VAL A 620 -33.45 -2.95 27.95
CA VAL A 620 -32.83 -4.01 28.75
C VAL A 620 -33.86 -5.06 29.17
N MET A 621 -35.04 -4.65 29.63
CA MET A 621 -36.11 -5.55 30.05
C MET A 621 -36.52 -6.49 28.92
N VAL A 622 -36.75 -5.96 27.71
CA VAL A 622 -37.16 -6.77 26.56
C VAL A 622 -36.05 -7.73 26.13
N ARG A 623 -34.79 -7.26 26.09
CA ARG A 623 -33.66 -8.11 25.72
C ARG A 623 -33.37 -9.21 26.75
N ARG A 624 -33.60 -8.94 28.03
CA ARG A 624 -33.37 -9.89 29.13
C ARG A 624 -34.51 -10.87 29.32
N ALA A 625 -35.75 -10.40 29.19
CA ALA A 625 -36.90 -11.28 29.14
C ALA A 625 -36.77 -12.20 27.93
N GLY A 626 -36.28 -11.66 26.81
CA GLY A 626 -36.03 -12.33 25.55
C GLY A 626 -34.81 -13.25 25.57
N PHE A 627 -34.53 -13.77 24.39
CA PHE A 627 -33.31 -14.54 24.12
C PHE A 627 -32.25 -13.61 23.56
N ALA A 628 -31.15 -13.43 24.30
CA ALA A 628 -30.06 -12.52 23.96
C ALA A 628 -29.39 -12.82 22.60
N TYR A 629 -29.49 -14.07 22.11
CA TYR A 629 -28.88 -14.44 20.84
C TYR A 629 -29.74 -15.39 20.01
N ARG A 630 -29.75 -15.16 18.70
CA ARG A 630 -30.59 -15.87 17.73
C ARG A 630 -29.73 -16.30 16.55
N GLN A 631 -29.76 -17.59 16.21
CA GLN A 631 -29.02 -18.06 15.05
C GLN A 631 -29.76 -19.20 14.32
N PRO A 632 -29.86 -19.16 12.97
CA PRO A 632 -30.36 -20.30 12.21
C PRO A 632 -29.56 -21.55 12.51
N TYR A 633 -30.24 -22.71 12.62
CA TYR A 633 -29.60 -23.98 12.97
C TYR A 633 -28.39 -24.30 12.07
N ALA A 634 -28.55 -24.18 10.75
CA ALA A 634 -27.48 -24.38 9.78
C ALA A 634 -26.23 -23.51 10.05
N ARG A 635 -26.43 -22.24 10.43
CA ARG A 635 -25.33 -21.30 10.70
C ARG A 635 -24.68 -21.59 12.05
N PHE A 636 -25.47 -21.98 13.04
CA PHE A 636 -24.97 -22.36 14.36
C PHE A 636 -24.10 -23.62 14.23
N LEU A 637 -24.57 -24.62 13.50
CA LEU A 637 -23.79 -25.83 13.17
C LEU A 637 -22.51 -25.51 12.44
N GLN A 638 -22.56 -24.73 11.34
CA GLN A 638 -21.34 -24.36 10.61
C GLN A 638 -20.30 -23.67 11.51
N ARG A 639 -20.75 -22.93 12.53
CA ARG A 639 -19.87 -22.22 13.44
C ARG A 639 -19.32 -23.12 14.56
N TYR A 640 -20.14 -23.95 15.18
CA TYR A 640 -19.79 -24.68 16.40
C TYR A 640 -19.60 -26.19 16.21
N LYS A 641 -19.79 -26.74 15.00
CA LYS A 641 -19.60 -28.19 14.74
C LYS A 641 -18.26 -28.79 15.14
N MET A 642 -17.23 -27.96 15.37
CA MET A 642 -15.90 -28.41 15.78
C MET A 642 -15.78 -28.63 17.30
N THR A 643 -16.70 -28.13 18.11
CA THR A 643 -16.65 -28.32 19.58
C THR A 643 -17.22 -29.68 19.99
N CYS A 644 -18.04 -30.30 19.13
CA CYS A 644 -18.65 -31.60 19.38
C CYS A 644 -18.12 -32.66 18.40
N GLU A 645 -17.68 -33.81 18.95
CA GLU A 645 -17.15 -34.94 18.18
C GLU A 645 -18.22 -35.57 17.27
N TYR A 646 -19.49 -35.57 17.69
CA TYR A 646 -20.61 -36.16 16.96
C TYR A 646 -21.06 -35.31 15.76
N THR A 647 -20.73 -34.02 15.73
CA THR A 647 -21.10 -33.11 14.64
C THR A 647 -19.96 -32.85 13.64
N TRP A 648 -18.73 -33.27 13.96
CA TRP A 648 -17.56 -33.07 13.11
C TRP A 648 -17.27 -34.29 12.22
N PRO A 649 -16.92 -34.14 10.93
CA PRO A 649 -16.90 -32.94 10.09
C PRO A 649 -18.26 -32.57 9.47
N ASN A 650 -19.13 -33.58 9.30
CA ASN A 650 -20.52 -33.48 8.82
C ASN A 650 -21.39 -34.37 9.73
N HIS A 651 -22.55 -33.89 10.17
CA HIS A 651 -23.47 -34.69 10.98
C HIS A 651 -24.20 -35.74 10.14
N LEU A 652 -24.44 -36.91 10.74
CA LEU A 652 -25.25 -38.01 10.18
C LEU A 652 -26.69 -38.00 10.72
N MET A 653 -27.06 -36.98 11.51
CA MET A 653 -28.38 -36.85 12.14
C MET A 653 -29.47 -36.43 11.15
N ALA A 654 -30.73 -36.70 11.48
CA ALA A 654 -31.87 -36.54 10.58
C ALA A 654 -32.25 -35.07 10.35
N SER A 655 -31.97 -34.19 11.32
CA SER A 655 -32.22 -32.75 11.19
C SER A 655 -31.10 -31.88 11.76
N ASP A 656 -30.95 -30.67 11.22
CA ASP A 656 -30.01 -29.66 11.74
C ASP A 656 -30.33 -29.29 13.19
N ARG A 657 -31.60 -29.39 13.62
CA ARG A 657 -32.02 -29.12 15.00
C ARG A 657 -31.43 -30.13 15.98
N GLU A 658 -31.52 -31.42 15.68
CA GLU A 658 -30.95 -32.50 16.52
C GLU A 658 -29.43 -32.36 16.68
N ALA A 659 -28.74 -31.99 15.60
CA ALA A 659 -27.30 -31.76 15.65
C ALA A 659 -26.93 -30.58 16.55
N VAL A 660 -27.74 -29.52 16.59
CA VAL A 660 -27.55 -28.40 17.51
C VAL A 660 -27.85 -28.78 18.95
N GLU A 661 -28.91 -29.57 19.17
CA GLU A 661 -29.27 -30.10 20.49
C GLU A 661 -28.17 -30.99 21.09
N ALA A 662 -27.50 -31.78 20.26
CA ALA A 662 -26.33 -32.56 20.67
C ALA A 662 -25.17 -31.68 21.15
N ILE A 663 -24.89 -30.57 20.45
CA ILE A 663 -23.86 -29.60 20.87
C ILE A 663 -24.25 -29.00 22.23
N ILE A 664 -25.49 -28.55 22.40
CA ILE A 664 -25.96 -27.91 23.64
C ILE A 664 -25.92 -28.88 24.82
N THR A 665 -26.35 -30.13 24.59
CA THR A 665 -26.38 -31.18 25.61
C THR A 665 -24.98 -31.55 26.09
N GLN A 666 -24.00 -31.64 25.19
CA GLN A 666 -22.61 -31.93 25.56
C GLN A 666 -22.02 -30.84 26.49
N HIS A 667 -22.41 -29.58 26.31
CA HIS A 667 -21.90 -28.45 27.10
C HIS A 667 -22.78 -28.11 28.32
N GLY A 668 -23.92 -28.80 28.51
CA GLY A 668 -24.79 -28.62 29.68
C GLY A 668 -25.65 -27.34 29.67
N PHE A 669 -26.01 -26.79 28.50
CA PHE A 669 -26.77 -25.53 28.39
C PHE A 669 -28.27 -25.72 28.12
N GLN A 670 -28.88 -26.83 28.54
CA GLN A 670 -30.28 -27.15 28.20
C GLN A 670 -31.29 -26.16 28.77
N ASP A 671 -31.06 -25.66 29.98
CA ASP A 671 -31.97 -24.72 30.66
C ASP A 671 -31.90 -23.28 30.12
N ASP A 672 -30.88 -23.00 29.30
CA ASP A 672 -30.54 -21.65 28.83
C ASP A 672 -30.92 -21.40 27.36
N VAL A 673 -31.54 -22.38 26.71
CA VAL A 673 -31.79 -22.35 25.27
C VAL A 673 -33.22 -22.75 24.95
N ALA A 674 -33.87 -21.99 24.07
CA ALA A 674 -35.13 -22.36 23.44
C ALA A 674 -34.93 -22.73 21.97
N TYR A 675 -35.72 -23.71 21.53
CA TYR A 675 -35.70 -24.22 20.17
C TYR A 675 -36.89 -23.67 19.39
N GLY A 676 -36.63 -22.77 18.44
CA GLY A 676 -37.62 -22.31 17.48
C GLY A 676 -37.79 -23.30 16.31
N GLN A 677 -38.66 -22.96 15.36
CA GLN A 677 -38.86 -23.76 14.15
C GLN A 677 -37.63 -23.77 13.24
N THR A 678 -36.97 -22.63 13.06
CA THR A 678 -35.82 -22.48 12.13
C THR A 678 -34.53 -22.00 12.81
N LYS A 679 -34.63 -21.46 14.03
CA LYS A 679 -33.52 -20.85 14.77
C LYS A 679 -33.39 -21.37 16.19
N LEU A 680 -32.15 -21.32 16.68
CA LEU A 680 -31.81 -21.49 18.08
C LEU A 680 -31.82 -20.14 18.80
N PHE A 681 -32.39 -20.12 20.01
CA PHE A 681 -32.53 -18.95 20.85
C PHE A 681 -31.83 -19.14 22.19
N VAL A 682 -30.73 -18.45 22.43
CA VAL A 682 -29.94 -18.57 23.67
C VAL A 682 -30.26 -17.40 24.59
N ARG A 683 -30.57 -17.69 25.85
CA ARG A 683 -31.01 -16.71 26.84
C ARG A 683 -29.83 -15.99 27.47
N THR A 684 -28.83 -16.71 27.99
CA THR A 684 -27.67 -16.09 28.63
C THR A 684 -26.46 -16.03 27.68
N PRO A 685 -25.78 -14.88 27.54
CA PRO A 685 -24.58 -14.75 26.69
C PRO A 685 -23.39 -15.59 27.19
N ARG A 686 -23.43 -16.06 28.46
CA ARG A 686 -22.41 -16.94 29.05
C ARG A 686 -22.26 -18.26 28.28
N SER A 687 -23.37 -18.86 27.86
CA SER A 687 -23.37 -20.14 27.14
C SER A 687 -22.65 -20.03 25.79
N LEU A 688 -22.91 -18.95 25.05
CA LEU A 688 -22.21 -18.66 23.79
C LEU A 688 -20.74 -18.33 23.98
N PHE A 689 -20.42 -17.58 25.04
CA PHE A 689 -19.05 -17.23 25.34
C PHE A 689 -18.18 -18.47 25.55
N THR A 690 -18.71 -19.44 26.29
CA THR A 690 -18.04 -20.72 26.55
C THR A 690 -17.79 -21.49 25.24
N LEU A 691 -18.80 -21.56 24.36
CA LEU A 691 -18.69 -22.19 23.04
C LEU A 691 -17.64 -21.52 22.14
N GLU A 692 -17.57 -20.19 22.12
CA GLU A 692 -16.61 -19.46 21.30
C GLU A 692 -15.18 -19.58 21.86
N GLN A 693 -15.00 -19.66 23.18
CA GLN A 693 -13.68 -19.92 23.79
C GLN A 693 -13.11 -21.28 23.41
N GLU A 694 -13.90 -22.34 23.47
CA GLU A 694 -13.45 -23.68 23.05
C GLU A 694 -13.11 -23.70 21.56
N ARG A 695 -13.96 -23.09 20.74
CA ARG A 695 -13.70 -22.87 19.32
C ARG A 695 -12.38 -22.10 19.09
N ALA A 696 -12.13 -21.02 19.84
CA ALA A 696 -10.91 -20.23 19.73
C ALA A 696 -9.66 -21.02 20.14
N ALA A 697 -9.78 -21.98 21.06
CA ALA A 697 -8.69 -22.90 21.42
C ALA A 697 -8.41 -23.92 20.30
N LEU A 698 -9.43 -24.38 19.57
CA LEU A 698 -9.30 -25.36 18.50
C LEU A 698 -8.79 -24.76 17.17
N ILE A 699 -9.16 -23.51 16.85
CA ILE A 699 -8.78 -22.84 15.58
C ILE A 699 -7.25 -22.85 15.34
N PRO A 700 -6.37 -22.46 16.29
CA PRO A 700 -4.93 -22.48 16.10
C PRO A 700 -4.40 -23.87 15.71
N ILE A 701 -4.95 -24.94 16.30
CA ILE A 701 -4.54 -26.32 16.02
C ILE A 701 -4.85 -26.68 14.55
N LEU A 702 -6.07 -26.37 14.10
CA LEU A 702 -6.50 -26.60 12.72
C LEU A 702 -5.74 -25.73 11.71
N VAL A 703 -5.49 -24.46 12.04
CA VAL A 703 -4.72 -23.53 11.21
C VAL A 703 -3.27 -24.02 11.09
N LEU A 704 -2.64 -24.45 12.17
CA LEU A 704 -1.30 -25.02 12.13
C LEU A 704 -1.24 -26.29 11.27
N PHE A 705 -2.27 -27.14 11.34
CA PHE A 705 -2.39 -28.32 10.48
C PHE A 705 -2.49 -27.95 8.99
N LEU A 706 -3.37 -27.01 8.64
CA LEU A 706 -3.52 -26.51 7.26
C LEU A 706 -2.24 -25.84 6.76
N GLN A 707 -1.62 -24.98 7.57
CA GLN A 707 -0.35 -24.34 7.26
C GLN A 707 0.77 -25.36 7.06
N LYS A 708 0.84 -26.41 7.89
CA LYS A 708 1.80 -27.51 7.75
C LYS A 708 1.63 -28.22 6.40
N ILE A 709 0.39 -28.57 6.03
CA ILE A 709 0.11 -29.23 4.74
C ILE A 709 0.45 -28.31 3.58
N TRP A 710 0.05 -27.04 3.63
CA TRP A 710 0.28 -26.06 2.57
C TRP A 710 1.77 -25.73 2.39
N ARG A 711 2.49 -25.47 3.48
CA ARG A 711 3.96 -25.31 3.46
C ARG A 711 4.64 -26.55 2.90
N GLY A 712 4.16 -27.74 3.27
CA GLY A 712 4.62 -29.01 2.70
C GLY A 712 4.34 -29.12 1.19
N ALA A 713 3.18 -28.68 0.72
CA ALA A 713 2.81 -28.67 -0.70
C ALA A 713 3.69 -27.71 -1.50
N ILE A 714 3.90 -26.48 -1.00
CA ILE A 714 4.82 -25.50 -1.61
C ILE A 714 6.25 -26.06 -1.66
N ALA A 715 6.74 -26.65 -0.57
CA ALA A 715 8.06 -27.26 -0.52
C ALA A 715 8.21 -28.40 -1.55
N ARG A 716 7.22 -29.31 -1.63
CA ARG A 716 7.20 -30.38 -2.65
C ARG A 716 7.17 -29.82 -4.07
N MET A 717 6.40 -28.76 -4.33
CA MET A 717 6.37 -28.10 -5.64
C MET A 717 7.73 -27.48 -5.98
N ARG A 718 8.38 -26.81 -5.02
CA ARG A 718 9.74 -26.27 -5.17
C ARG A 718 10.76 -27.38 -5.44
N CYS A 719 10.70 -28.49 -4.71
CA CYS A 719 11.58 -29.65 -4.95
C CYS A 719 11.38 -30.25 -6.34
N ARG A 720 10.14 -30.38 -6.83
CA ARG A 720 9.85 -30.85 -8.19
C ARG A 720 10.43 -29.90 -9.24
N ARG A 721 10.23 -28.59 -9.08
CA ARG A 721 10.84 -27.56 -9.96
C ARG A 721 12.37 -27.66 -9.95
N MET A 722 12.98 -27.80 -8.78
CA MET A 722 14.43 -27.92 -8.64
C MET A 722 14.98 -29.20 -9.29
N ARG A 723 14.30 -30.35 -9.12
CA ARG A 723 14.63 -31.59 -9.83
C ARG A 723 14.53 -31.44 -11.36
N ALA A 724 13.49 -30.77 -11.85
CA ALA A 724 13.34 -30.47 -13.28
C ALA A 724 14.48 -29.58 -13.79
N ILE A 725 14.88 -28.56 -13.03
CA ILE A 725 16.04 -27.71 -13.37
C ILE A 725 17.31 -28.56 -13.50
N TYR A 726 17.61 -29.43 -12.53
CA TYR A 726 18.78 -30.31 -12.62
C TYR A 726 18.72 -31.27 -13.80
N ALA A 727 17.54 -31.80 -14.13
CA ALA A 727 17.34 -32.63 -15.32
C ALA A 727 17.61 -31.86 -16.62
N ILE A 728 17.06 -30.64 -16.76
CA ILE A 728 17.29 -29.75 -17.90
C ILE A 728 18.78 -29.40 -18.01
N MET A 729 19.42 -29.03 -16.90
CA MET A 729 20.87 -28.76 -16.87
C MET A 729 21.69 -29.99 -17.30
N GLY A 730 21.30 -31.19 -16.86
CA GLY A 730 21.94 -32.44 -17.26
C GLY A 730 21.82 -32.70 -18.77
N CYS A 731 20.60 -32.57 -19.32
CA CYS A 731 20.36 -32.71 -20.76
C CYS A 731 21.12 -31.66 -21.58
N TYR A 732 21.13 -30.40 -21.13
CA TYR A 732 21.84 -29.30 -21.78
C TYR A 732 23.35 -29.54 -21.80
N LYS A 733 23.94 -29.97 -20.67
CA LYS A 733 25.36 -30.34 -20.59
C LYS A 733 25.69 -31.45 -21.60
N ARG A 734 24.89 -32.52 -21.65
CA ARG A 734 25.08 -33.62 -22.62
C ARG A 734 24.97 -33.13 -24.07
N TYR A 735 23.99 -32.28 -24.38
CA TYR A 735 23.84 -31.70 -25.72
C TYR A 735 25.04 -30.85 -26.12
N LYS A 736 25.52 -29.96 -25.24
CA LYS A 736 26.72 -29.13 -25.50
C LYS A 736 27.97 -29.97 -25.75
N VAL A 737 28.12 -31.07 -25.02
CA VAL A 737 29.21 -32.04 -25.27
C VAL A 737 29.07 -32.66 -26.66
N LYS A 738 27.90 -33.21 -27.00
CA LYS A 738 27.64 -33.81 -28.32
C LYS A 738 27.85 -32.83 -29.48
N ALA A 739 27.35 -31.60 -29.34
CA ALA A 739 27.49 -30.56 -30.35
C ALA A 739 28.97 -30.21 -30.62
N HIS A 740 29.80 -30.13 -29.56
CA HIS A 740 31.24 -29.93 -29.74
C HIS A 740 31.89 -31.12 -30.46
N PHE A 741 31.53 -32.36 -30.11
CA PHE A 741 32.03 -33.55 -30.80
C PHE A 741 31.67 -33.57 -32.29
N TRP A 742 30.41 -33.29 -32.63
CA TRP A 742 29.98 -33.25 -34.04
C TRP A 742 30.72 -32.17 -34.83
N GLU A 743 31.00 -31.02 -34.22
CA GLU A 743 31.76 -29.96 -34.89
C GLU A 743 33.24 -30.36 -35.09
N VAL A 744 33.84 -31.06 -34.11
CA VAL A 744 35.19 -31.64 -34.28
C VAL A 744 35.19 -32.69 -35.39
N GLU A 745 34.24 -33.62 -35.39
CA GLU A 745 34.12 -34.66 -36.42
C GLU A 745 33.95 -34.06 -37.81
N ARG A 746 33.08 -33.05 -37.95
CA ARG A 746 32.84 -32.34 -39.21
C ARG A 746 34.10 -31.66 -39.75
N ARG A 747 34.88 -30.98 -38.90
CA ARG A 747 36.12 -30.30 -39.33
C ARG A 747 37.24 -31.27 -39.65
N PHE A 748 37.32 -32.41 -38.96
CA PHE A 748 38.41 -33.38 -39.10
C PHE A 748 38.10 -34.55 -40.04
N ALA A 749 36.90 -34.61 -40.64
CA ALA A 749 36.48 -35.71 -41.52
C ALA A 749 37.45 -36.01 -42.67
N ASN A 750 38.00 -34.97 -43.32
CA ASN A 750 38.87 -35.09 -44.51
C ASN A 750 40.36 -34.95 -44.21
N VAL A 751 40.77 -34.91 -42.94
CA VAL A 751 42.17 -34.61 -42.56
C VAL A 751 43.16 -35.67 -43.04
N ARG A 752 42.72 -36.93 -43.18
CA ARG A 752 43.59 -38.03 -43.63
C ARG A 752 44.00 -37.94 -45.10
N THR A 753 43.22 -37.25 -45.92
CA THR A 753 43.48 -37.10 -47.37
C THR A 753 44.20 -35.80 -47.72
N MET A 754 44.34 -34.87 -46.77
CA MET A 754 45.04 -33.61 -46.97
C MET A 754 46.57 -33.78 -47.00
N PRO A 755 47.29 -33.03 -47.85
CA PRO A 755 48.76 -33.14 -47.99
C PRO A 755 49.53 -32.70 -46.73
N ASP A 756 48.96 -31.81 -45.91
CA ASP A 756 49.54 -31.35 -44.65
C ASP A 756 49.07 -32.17 -43.42
N TYR A 757 48.26 -33.21 -43.65
CA TYR A 757 47.59 -34.01 -42.62
C TYR A 757 46.89 -33.16 -41.54
N GLY A 758 46.26 -32.04 -41.94
CA GLY A 758 45.41 -31.22 -41.07
C GLY A 758 46.16 -30.26 -40.15
N LYS A 759 47.41 -29.89 -40.49
CA LYS A 759 48.17 -28.86 -39.76
C LYS A 759 47.48 -27.49 -39.82
N SER A 760 46.83 -27.18 -40.95
CA SER A 760 46.12 -25.93 -41.19
C SER A 760 44.70 -25.87 -40.63
N VAL A 761 44.15 -26.96 -40.09
CA VAL A 761 42.76 -27.02 -39.62
C VAL A 761 42.62 -26.43 -38.22
N GLU A 762 41.74 -25.43 -38.08
CA GLU A 762 41.45 -24.80 -36.80
C GLU A 762 40.54 -25.65 -35.91
N TRP A 763 41.01 -25.89 -34.69
CA TRP A 763 40.23 -26.58 -33.66
C TRP A 763 39.06 -25.71 -33.17
N PRO A 764 37.85 -26.28 -33.01
CA PRO A 764 36.72 -25.53 -32.48
C PRO A 764 36.95 -25.17 -31.00
N THR A 765 36.49 -23.99 -30.58
CA THR A 765 36.62 -23.51 -29.20
C THR A 765 35.88 -24.44 -28.23
N PRO A 766 36.56 -25.06 -27.24
CA PRO A 766 35.91 -25.97 -26.32
C PRO A 766 35.09 -25.23 -25.26
N PRO A 767 33.93 -25.77 -24.84
CA PRO A 767 33.28 -25.36 -23.60
C PRO A 767 34.25 -25.53 -22.42
N ALA A 768 34.22 -24.62 -21.44
CA ALA A 768 35.15 -24.63 -20.30
C ALA A 768 35.23 -26.00 -19.57
N ALA A 769 34.09 -26.69 -19.42
CA ALA A 769 34.02 -28.01 -18.80
C ALA A 769 34.76 -29.13 -19.59
N LEU A 770 35.05 -28.90 -20.86
CA LEU A 770 35.72 -29.86 -21.75
C LEU A 770 37.17 -29.46 -22.09
N ALA A 771 37.72 -28.42 -21.47
CA ALA A 771 39.07 -27.94 -21.78
C ALA A 771 40.14 -29.05 -21.62
N GLN A 772 40.07 -29.85 -20.56
CA GLN A 772 41.01 -30.95 -20.33
C GLN A 772 40.86 -32.05 -21.40
N PHE A 773 39.62 -32.39 -21.77
CA PHE A 773 39.35 -33.37 -22.82
C PHE A 773 39.86 -32.88 -24.18
N HIS A 774 39.64 -31.60 -24.50
CA HIS A 774 40.13 -30.96 -25.71
C HIS A 774 41.66 -31.00 -25.81
N ASN A 775 42.37 -30.71 -24.73
CA ASN A 775 43.84 -30.79 -24.72
C ASN A 775 44.32 -32.22 -25.01
N ASN A 776 43.65 -33.22 -24.46
CA ASN A 776 43.98 -34.63 -24.71
C ASN A 776 43.73 -35.03 -26.17
N THR A 777 42.61 -34.61 -26.78
CA THR A 777 42.34 -34.90 -28.20
C THR A 777 43.31 -34.20 -29.13
N VAL A 778 43.71 -32.96 -28.84
CA VAL A 778 44.77 -32.26 -29.58
C VAL A 778 46.11 -33.02 -29.50
N MET A 779 46.49 -33.49 -28.31
CA MET A 779 47.71 -34.30 -28.14
C MET A 779 47.65 -35.62 -28.92
N LEU A 780 46.51 -36.30 -28.90
CA LEU A 780 46.29 -37.52 -29.67
C LEU A 780 46.41 -37.27 -31.17
N HIS A 781 45.83 -36.18 -31.68
CA HIS A 781 45.96 -35.77 -33.08
C HIS A 781 47.42 -35.48 -33.44
N ARG A 782 48.16 -34.72 -32.62
CA ARG A 782 49.59 -34.44 -32.87
C ARG A 782 50.44 -35.72 -32.91
N ARG A 783 50.16 -36.69 -32.04
CA ARG A 783 50.82 -38.01 -32.06
C ARG A 783 50.50 -38.78 -33.34
N TRP A 784 49.23 -38.78 -33.76
CA TRP A 784 48.82 -39.41 -35.01
C TRP A 784 49.48 -38.73 -36.22
N TRP A 785 49.49 -37.39 -36.26
CA TRP A 785 50.12 -36.58 -37.29
C TRP A 785 51.62 -36.89 -37.42
N ALA A 786 52.35 -36.87 -36.30
CA ALA A 786 53.77 -37.24 -36.27
C ALA A 786 54.01 -38.66 -36.80
N ARG A 787 53.13 -39.62 -36.47
CA ARG A 787 53.21 -40.98 -37.01
C ARG A 787 53.00 -41.05 -38.52
N GLN A 788 52.07 -40.27 -39.10
CA GLN A 788 51.87 -40.25 -40.55
C GLN A 788 53.10 -39.72 -41.28
N ILE A 789 53.74 -38.68 -40.76
CA ILE A 789 54.98 -38.13 -41.32
C ILE A 789 56.11 -39.16 -41.26
N VAL A 790 56.34 -39.76 -40.08
CA VAL A 790 57.42 -40.75 -39.90
C VAL A 790 57.22 -41.99 -40.76
N LYS A 791 55.98 -42.42 -41.00
CA LYS A 791 55.67 -43.60 -41.82
C LYS A 791 56.21 -43.48 -43.25
N ASN A 792 56.30 -42.27 -43.80
CA ASN A 792 56.74 -42.04 -45.18
C ASN A 792 58.27 -41.93 -45.32
N ILE A 793 59.04 -42.04 -44.23
CA ILE A 793 60.51 -41.96 -44.24
C ILE A 793 61.10 -43.37 -44.47
N PRO A 794 62.03 -43.55 -45.43
CA PRO A 794 62.70 -44.83 -45.66
C PRO A 794 63.45 -45.34 -44.41
N PRO A 795 63.50 -46.66 -44.16
CA PRO A 795 64.23 -47.23 -43.02
C PRO A 795 65.73 -46.92 -43.02
N SER A 796 66.35 -46.71 -44.19
CA SER A 796 67.76 -46.32 -44.34
C SER A 796 68.05 -44.96 -43.69
N ASP A 797 67.15 -44.00 -43.88
CA ASP A 797 67.34 -42.60 -43.50
C ASP A 797 66.89 -42.34 -42.05
N MET A 798 66.17 -43.30 -41.46
CA MET A 798 65.65 -43.20 -40.10
C MET A 798 66.77 -43.05 -39.06
N LEU A 799 67.95 -43.62 -39.33
CA LEU A 799 69.10 -43.43 -38.46
C LEU A 799 69.57 -41.97 -38.49
N ASP A 800 69.55 -41.32 -39.65
CA ASP A 800 69.90 -39.89 -39.84
C ASP A 800 68.89 -38.96 -39.22
N VAL A 801 67.61 -39.22 -39.43
CA VAL A 801 66.55 -38.46 -38.80
C VAL A 801 66.68 -38.53 -37.28
N ARG A 802 67.01 -39.69 -36.70
CA ARG A 802 67.23 -39.84 -35.25
C ARG A 802 68.42 -39.02 -34.75
N ALA A 803 69.57 -39.13 -35.41
CA ALA A 803 70.75 -38.37 -35.01
C ALA A 803 70.54 -36.85 -35.16
N LYS A 804 69.82 -36.42 -36.21
CA LYS A 804 69.41 -35.02 -36.39
C LYS A 804 68.41 -34.57 -35.34
N VAL A 805 67.46 -35.42 -34.94
CA VAL A 805 66.54 -35.12 -33.82
C VAL A 805 67.31 -35.03 -32.50
N ALA A 806 68.27 -35.92 -32.26
CA ALA A 806 69.13 -35.87 -31.08
C ALA A 806 69.99 -34.60 -31.03
N ALA A 807 70.57 -34.20 -32.17
CA ALA A 807 71.29 -32.94 -32.31
C ALA A 807 70.36 -31.73 -32.16
N LEU A 808 69.16 -31.78 -32.74
CA LEU A 808 68.15 -30.73 -32.57
C LEU A 808 67.80 -30.57 -31.09
N THR A 809 67.53 -31.65 -30.35
CA THR A 809 67.26 -31.56 -28.91
C THR A 809 68.43 -31.01 -28.10
N ALA A 810 69.68 -31.22 -28.56
CA ALA A 810 70.88 -30.79 -27.84
C ALA A 810 71.38 -29.39 -28.23
N LEU A 811 71.10 -28.91 -29.45
CA LEU A 811 71.68 -27.69 -30.03
C LEU A 811 70.64 -26.63 -30.42
N SER A 812 69.36 -26.99 -30.53
CA SER A 812 68.29 -26.08 -30.96
C SER A 812 68.18 -24.87 -30.04
N GLY A 813 68.33 -23.67 -30.59
CA GLY A 813 68.22 -22.40 -29.87
C GLY A 813 69.54 -21.86 -29.31
N GLU A 814 70.55 -22.72 -29.11
CA GLU A 814 71.86 -22.33 -28.57
C GLU A 814 72.96 -22.17 -29.63
N ARG A 815 72.88 -22.91 -30.75
CA ARG A 815 73.78 -22.77 -31.92
C ARG A 815 72.98 -22.57 -33.20
N LYS A 816 73.29 -21.51 -33.97
CA LYS A 816 72.50 -21.09 -35.16
C LYS A 816 72.63 -22.05 -36.35
N ASP A 817 73.84 -22.51 -36.64
CA ASP A 817 74.10 -23.52 -37.68
C ASP A 817 74.91 -24.67 -37.06
N TRP A 818 74.46 -25.88 -37.33
CA TRP A 818 75.09 -27.13 -36.89
C TRP A 818 75.07 -28.18 -38.01
N GLY A 819 74.85 -27.75 -39.27
CA GLY A 819 74.91 -28.65 -40.43
C GLY A 819 73.64 -29.49 -40.63
N ALA A 820 72.47 -28.99 -40.21
CA ALA A 820 71.19 -29.71 -40.32
C ALA A 820 70.72 -29.94 -41.77
N SER A 821 71.01 -28.98 -42.66
CA SER A 821 70.68 -29.01 -44.09
C SER A 821 71.57 -29.96 -44.90
N ARG A 822 72.71 -30.38 -44.35
CA ARG A 822 73.66 -31.30 -44.98
C ARG A 822 73.21 -32.77 -44.83
N ALA A 823 73.56 -33.62 -45.79
CA ALA A 823 73.50 -35.08 -45.62
C ALA A 823 74.65 -35.57 -44.74
N TRP A 824 74.34 -36.35 -43.70
CA TRP A 824 75.35 -36.84 -42.75
C TRP A 824 75.90 -38.18 -43.26
N GLU A 825 77.15 -38.20 -43.69
CA GLU A 825 77.73 -39.33 -44.43
C GLU A 825 78.12 -40.51 -43.52
N ARG A 826 78.36 -40.26 -42.22
CA ARG A 826 78.75 -41.23 -41.16
C ARG A 826 80.02 -42.05 -41.40
N ASP A 827 80.16 -42.74 -42.53
CA ASP A 827 81.31 -43.58 -42.88
C ASP A 827 82.23 -42.89 -43.90
N TYR A 828 83.14 -42.05 -43.40
CA TYR A 828 84.11 -41.37 -44.25
C TYR A 828 85.28 -42.29 -44.70
N LEU A 829 85.37 -43.56 -44.24
CA LEU A 829 86.38 -44.53 -44.71
C LEU A 829 86.01 -45.13 -46.07
N ALA A 830 84.72 -45.18 -46.40
CA ALA A 830 84.22 -45.64 -47.70
C ALA A 830 84.43 -44.60 -48.82
N ASN A 831 84.72 -43.34 -48.47
CA ASN A 831 84.80 -42.23 -49.41
C ASN A 831 86.22 -42.10 -50.00
N VAL A 832 86.36 -42.43 -51.29
CA VAL A 832 87.64 -42.54 -52.02
C VAL A 832 88.48 -41.24 -52.01
N ARG A 833 87.84 -40.09 -51.74
CA ARG A 833 88.48 -38.76 -51.68
C ARG A 833 89.47 -38.57 -50.52
N PHE A 834 89.47 -39.43 -49.50
CA PHE A 834 90.19 -39.16 -48.25
C PHE A 834 91.23 -40.22 -47.81
N THR A 835 91.48 -41.28 -48.59
CA THR A 835 92.42 -42.37 -48.20
C THR A 835 93.23 -42.98 -49.36
N ASN A 836 94.53 -43.20 -49.17
CA ASN A 836 95.40 -44.02 -50.05
C ASN A 836 95.12 -45.54 -49.84
N LYS A 837 94.93 -46.28 -50.94
CA LYS A 837 94.45 -47.68 -51.00
C LYS A 837 95.24 -48.74 -50.20
N GLN A 838 96.47 -48.48 -49.76
CA GLN A 838 97.26 -49.45 -48.98
C GLN A 838 96.94 -49.42 -47.46
N ASN A 839 96.43 -48.31 -46.91
CA ASN A 839 96.10 -48.21 -45.48
C ASN A 839 94.69 -48.72 -45.14
N THR A 840 93.87 -49.01 -46.15
CA THR A 840 92.48 -49.47 -45.96
C THR A 840 92.36 -50.95 -45.59
N ASN A 841 93.33 -51.81 -45.94
CA ASN A 841 93.21 -53.25 -45.69
C ASN A 841 93.48 -53.64 -44.22
N GLU A 842 94.46 -53.03 -43.53
CA GLU A 842 94.69 -53.27 -42.08
C GLU A 842 93.57 -52.69 -41.18
N MET A 843 92.83 -51.69 -41.65
CA MET A 843 91.66 -51.14 -40.95
C MET A 843 90.38 -51.92 -41.25
N LYS A 844 90.26 -52.52 -42.43
CA LYS A 844 89.14 -53.39 -42.81
C LYS A 844 89.17 -54.74 -42.07
N ASP A 845 90.33 -55.31 -41.76
CA ASP A 845 90.42 -56.53 -40.93
C ASP A 845 89.93 -56.34 -39.48
N ARG A 846 89.69 -55.10 -39.04
CA ARG A 846 89.11 -54.77 -37.73
C ARG A 846 87.58 -54.53 -37.79
N GLN A 847 86.93 -54.79 -38.93
CA GLN A 847 85.50 -54.53 -39.20
C GLN A 847 84.51 -55.64 -38.79
N ASN A 848 84.92 -56.66 -38.03
CA ASN A 848 84.05 -57.81 -37.74
C ASN A 848 82.90 -57.54 -36.74
N THR A 849 82.46 -56.28 -36.59
CA THR A 849 81.29 -55.90 -35.79
C THR A 849 80.38 -54.97 -36.59
N LYS A 850 79.10 -55.38 -36.76
CA LYS A 850 78.01 -54.63 -37.41
C LYS A 850 77.57 -53.39 -36.59
N SER A 851 78.50 -52.54 -36.20
CA SER A 851 78.24 -51.49 -35.21
C SER A 851 78.97 -50.17 -35.51
N LEU A 852 78.22 -49.09 -35.27
CA LEU A 852 78.50 -47.66 -35.44
C LEU A 852 80.00 -47.31 -35.60
N MET A 853 80.44 -47.06 -36.84
CA MET A 853 81.77 -46.50 -37.15
C MET A 853 81.60 -45.07 -37.67
N LEU A 854 82.12 -44.10 -36.93
CA LEU A 854 82.36 -42.76 -37.46
C LEU A 854 83.87 -42.56 -37.59
N PHE A 855 84.32 -42.33 -38.82
CA PHE A 855 85.67 -41.85 -39.10
C PHE A 855 85.57 -40.37 -39.48
N PHE A 856 86.26 -39.47 -38.80
CA PHE A 856 86.30 -38.07 -39.23
C PHE A 856 87.54 -37.86 -40.15
N PRO A 857 87.45 -37.01 -41.19
CA PRO A 857 88.46 -36.90 -42.26
C PRO A 857 89.89 -36.57 -41.75
N PRO A 858 90.93 -36.83 -42.57
CA PRO A 858 92.15 -37.55 -42.18
C PRO A 858 93.17 -36.81 -41.28
N THR A 859 92.90 -35.55 -40.90
CA THR A 859 93.77 -34.76 -40.01
C THR A 859 92.95 -33.74 -39.21
N PHE A 860 92.80 -33.94 -37.89
CA PHE A 860 92.44 -32.87 -36.96
C PHE A 860 93.64 -32.44 -36.12
N SER A 861 93.70 -31.14 -35.80
CA SER A 861 94.67 -30.60 -34.85
C SER A 861 94.26 -30.96 -33.42
N GLN A 862 95.10 -31.71 -32.72
CA GLN A 862 94.96 -31.98 -31.29
C GLN A 862 96.17 -31.49 -30.52
N VAL A 863 95.93 -30.83 -29.39
CA VAL A 863 96.99 -30.47 -28.45
C VAL A 863 97.49 -31.72 -27.71
N ASN A 864 98.77 -32.04 -27.90
CA ASN A 864 99.40 -33.21 -27.28
C ASN A 864 99.87 -32.93 -25.83
N ARG A 865 100.32 -33.99 -25.14
CA ARG A 865 100.93 -34.02 -23.80
C ARG A 865 102.03 -32.97 -23.54
N PHE A 866 102.63 -32.43 -24.60
CA PHE A 866 103.68 -31.41 -24.55
C PHE A 866 103.19 -30.00 -24.94
N ASN A 867 101.87 -29.77 -24.94
CA ASN A 867 101.22 -28.52 -25.37
C ASN A 867 101.51 -28.10 -26.82
N LYS A 868 101.84 -29.06 -27.69
CA LYS A 868 102.03 -28.83 -29.14
C LYS A 868 100.83 -29.35 -29.92
N SER A 869 100.37 -28.59 -30.91
CA SER A 869 99.35 -28.99 -31.88
C SER A 869 99.91 -30.10 -32.78
N THR A 870 99.18 -31.21 -32.91
CA THR A 870 99.58 -32.37 -33.72
C THR A 870 98.41 -32.96 -34.47
N ASP A 871 98.64 -33.38 -35.71
CA ASP A 871 97.61 -34.01 -36.56
C ASP A 871 97.29 -35.42 -36.07
N ARG A 872 96.01 -35.72 -35.85
CA ARG A 872 95.51 -37.01 -35.34
C ARG A 872 94.28 -37.46 -36.13
N GLY A 873 93.99 -38.76 -36.10
CA GLY A 873 92.78 -39.39 -36.64
C GLY A 873 91.91 -39.96 -35.51
N LEU A 874 90.58 -39.93 -35.66
CA LEU A 874 89.61 -40.31 -34.63
C LEU A 874 88.68 -41.32 -35.26
N LEU A 875 88.72 -42.54 -34.72
CA LEU A 875 87.79 -43.59 -35.09
C LEU A 875 86.91 -43.87 -33.88
N VAL A 876 85.63 -43.56 -34.00
CA VAL A 876 84.63 -43.86 -32.96
C VAL A 876 83.94 -45.16 -33.36
N THR A 877 84.10 -46.18 -32.52
CA THR A 877 83.39 -47.47 -32.63
C THR A 877 82.35 -47.56 -31.52
N ASP A 878 81.50 -48.59 -31.54
CA ASP A 878 80.50 -48.86 -30.51
C ASP A 878 81.04 -49.08 -29.08
N LYS A 879 82.34 -49.39 -28.92
CA LYS A 879 82.97 -49.66 -27.62
C LYS A 879 84.10 -48.69 -27.28
N TYR A 880 84.83 -48.21 -28.28
CA TYR A 880 86.06 -47.43 -28.08
C TYR A 880 86.17 -46.25 -29.04
N VAL A 881 86.77 -45.18 -28.54
CA VAL A 881 87.31 -44.08 -29.32
C VAL A 881 88.82 -44.30 -29.49
N TYR A 882 89.25 -44.55 -30.73
CA TYR A 882 90.65 -44.75 -31.07
C TYR A 882 91.27 -43.44 -31.53
N LYS A 883 92.42 -43.10 -30.92
CA LYS A 883 93.29 -42.01 -31.36
C LYS A 883 94.39 -42.59 -32.25
N LEU A 884 94.45 -42.10 -33.48
CA LEU A 884 95.32 -42.61 -34.55
C LEU A 884 96.36 -41.55 -34.94
N GLU A 885 97.54 -41.97 -35.40
CA GLU A 885 98.58 -41.09 -35.95
C GLU A 885 98.65 -41.19 -37.49
N PRO A 886 98.12 -40.21 -38.25
CA PRO A 886 98.04 -40.28 -39.71
C PRO A 886 99.42 -40.43 -40.37
N LYS A 887 100.45 -39.74 -39.85
CA LYS A 887 101.82 -39.74 -40.39
C LYS A 887 102.56 -41.08 -40.24
N LYS A 888 102.06 -42.00 -39.41
CA LYS A 888 102.63 -43.36 -39.20
C LYS A 888 101.61 -44.44 -39.52
N GLN A 889 101.08 -44.42 -40.76
CA GLN A 889 100.09 -45.39 -41.25
C GLN A 889 98.93 -45.63 -40.26
N TYR A 890 98.43 -44.55 -39.65
CA TYR A 890 97.32 -44.61 -38.68
C TYR A 890 97.53 -45.59 -37.52
N LYS A 891 98.76 -45.70 -37.01
CA LYS A 891 99.04 -46.47 -35.79
C LYS A 891 98.19 -45.98 -34.61
N VAL A 892 97.62 -46.92 -33.86
CA VAL A 892 96.82 -46.63 -32.65
C VAL A 892 97.74 -46.10 -31.55
N LEU A 893 97.51 -44.86 -31.12
CA LEU A 893 98.27 -44.20 -30.05
C LEU A 893 97.61 -44.41 -28.68
N LYS A 894 96.28 -44.29 -28.61
CA LYS A 894 95.50 -44.41 -27.37
C LYS A 894 94.15 -45.02 -27.71
N ARG A 895 93.71 -45.97 -26.88
CA ARG A 895 92.37 -46.57 -26.91
C ARG A 895 91.61 -46.05 -25.70
N LEU A 896 90.54 -45.29 -25.92
CA LEU A 896 89.68 -44.77 -24.86
C LEU A 896 88.34 -45.51 -24.89
N PRO A 897 87.90 -46.14 -23.79
CA PRO A 897 86.56 -46.72 -23.75
C PRO A 897 85.52 -45.60 -23.83
N LEU A 898 84.42 -45.84 -24.56
CA LEU A 898 83.33 -44.85 -24.66
C LEU A 898 82.74 -44.51 -23.28
N ASP A 899 82.76 -45.46 -22.34
CA ASP A 899 82.30 -45.28 -20.96
C ASP A 899 83.15 -44.28 -20.15
N ALA A 900 84.35 -43.93 -20.63
CA ALA A 900 85.15 -42.89 -19.99
C ALA A 900 84.63 -41.48 -20.31
N PHE A 901 83.78 -41.28 -21.31
CA PHE A 901 83.30 -39.93 -21.66
C PHE A 901 82.08 -39.54 -20.85
N THR A 902 82.18 -38.42 -20.13
CA THR A 902 81.13 -37.92 -19.21
C THR A 902 80.25 -36.84 -19.84
N GLY A 903 80.68 -36.23 -20.94
CA GLY A 903 79.95 -35.19 -21.64
C GLY A 903 80.75 -34.56 -22.76
N LEU A 904 80.15 -33.58 -23.42
CA LEU A 904 80.74 -32.87 -24.55
C LEU A 904 80.45 -31.36 -24.43
N SER A 905 81.47 -30.54 -24.68
CA SER A 905 81.31 -29.10 -24.78
C SER A 905 81.66 -28.61 -26.17
N VAL A 906 80.80 -27.75 -26.70
CA VAL A 906 80.96 -27.05 -27.98
C VAL A 906 80.73 -25.57 -27.76
N THR A 907 81.05 -24.79 -28.76
CA THR A 907 80.83 -23.34 -28.79
C THR A 907 79.58 -22.98 -29.56
N SER A 908 79.05 -21.78 -29.33
CA SER A 908 77.94 -21.23 -30.12
C SER A 908 78.37 -20.66 -31.48
N GLY A 909 79.68 -20.59 -31.75
CA GLY A 909 80.28 -20.04 -32.96
C GLY A 909 80.30 -21.00 -34.15
N VAL A 910 80.84 -20.54 -35.28
CA VAL A 910 81.05 -21.34 -36.51
C VAL A 910 82.30 -22.22 -36.43
N ASP A 911 83.04 -22.16 -35.32
CA ASP A 911 84.23 -22.95 -35.12
C ASP A 911 83.91 -24.44 -34.97
N GLN A 912 84.83 -25.27 -35.47
CA GLN A 912 84.72 -26.73 -35.49
C GLN A 912 85.33 -27.35 -34.21
N MET A 913 85.30 -26.61 -33.09
CA MET A 913 85.93 -27.02 -31.84
C MET A 913 84.98 -27.86 -30.99
N VAL A 914 85.50 -28.98 -30.50
CA VAL A 914 84.77 -29.91 -29.64
C VAL A 914 85.67 -30.37 -28.51
N VAL A 915 85.18 -30.28 -27.27
CA VAL A 915 85.82 -30.86 -26.09
C VAL A 915 85.03 -32.08 -25.65
N LEU A 916 85.69 -33.23 -25.63
CA LEU A 916 85.13 -34.44 -25.04
C LEU A 916 85.64 -34.57 -23.59
N HIS A 917 84.73 -34.51 -22.63
CA HIS A 917 85.05 -34.64 -21.22
C HIS A 917 85.19 -36.09 -20.81
N THR A 918 86.22 -36.41 -20.02
CA THR A 918 86.49 -37.76 -19.56
C THR A 918 86.45 -37.88 -18.04
N SER A 919 86.03 -39.04 -17.51
CA SER A 919 86.06 -39.35 -16.08
C SER A 919 87.48 -39.36 -15.49
N SER A 920 88.49 -39.57 -16.33
CA SER A 920 89.92 -39.55 -15.95
C SER A 920 90.53 -38.14 -15.81
N GLN A 921 89.72 -37.06 -15.92
CA GLN A 921 90.21 -35.68 -15.83
C GLN A 921 91.33 -35.34 -16.86
N ASP A 922 91.30 -36.01 -18.01
CA ASP A 922 92.23 -35.86 -19.14
C ASP A 922 91.43 -35.72 -20.45
N ASP A 923 90.75 -34.58 -20.56
CA ASP A 923 89.82 -34.23 -21.62
C ASP A 923 90.49 -34.14 -23.00
N VAL A 924 89.70 -34.45 -24.02
CA VAL A 924 90.17 -34.49 -25.41
C VAL A 924 89.67 -33.25 -26.14
N LEU A 925 90.55 -32.28 -26.34
CA LEU A 925 90.31 -31.09 -27.17
C LEU A 925 90.53 -31.41 -28.65
N LEU A 926 89.51 -31.20 -29.47
CA LEU A 926 89.47 -31.51 -30.90
C LEU A 926 89.09 -30.28 -31.72
N CYS A 927 89.66 -30.14 -32.92
CA CYS A 927 89.21 -29.20 -33.95
C CYS A 927 88.99 -29.95 -35.26
N LEU A 928 87.74 -30.14 -35.70
CA LEU A 928 87.35 -31.13 -36.72
C LEU A 928 87.73 -30.79 -38.17
N GLN A 929 88.42 -29.66 -38.43
CA GLN A 929 88.87 -29.27 -39.78
C GLN A 929 90.12 -28.36 -39.76
N GLN A 930 91.01 -28.51 -40.74
CA GLN A 930 92.12 -27.61 -41.06
C GLN A 930 91.83 -26.93 -42.42
N GLY A 931 91.48 -25.64 -42.44
CA GLY A 931 91.27 -24.85 -43.66
C GLY A 931 90.18 -23.77 -43.51
N GLU A 932 90.01 -22.94 -44.55
CA GLU A 932 88.93 -21.92 -44.62
C GLU A 932 87.54 -22.58 -44.56
N LEU A 933 86.65 -21.98 -43.78
CA LEU A 933 85.26 -22.44 -43.60
C LEU A 933 84.39 -21.92 -44.75
N CYS A 934 83.86 -22.82 -45.60
CA CYS A 934 82.70 -22.48 -46.42
C CYS A 934 81.42 -22.55 -45.56
N PRO A 935 80.44 -21.65 -45.76
CA PRO A 935 79.13 -21.77 -45.12
C PRO A 935 78.48 -23.13 -45.50
N ASN A 936 77.83 -23.80 -44.54
CA ASN A 936 77.17 -25.11 -44.64
C ASN A 936 78.06 -26.37 -44.57
N GLN A 937 79.32 -26.28 -44.13
CA GLN A 937 80.17 -27.46 -43.90
C GLN A 937 80.38 -27.82 -42.41
N ASP A 938 79.50 -27.35 -41.52
CA ASP A 938 79.61 -27.65 -40.09
C ASP A 938 79.46 -29.15 -39.80
N ARG A 939 80.45 -29.74 -39.11
CA ARG A 939 80.49 -31.16 -38.73
C ARG A 939 80.24 -31.40 -37.25
N VAL A 940 80.14 -30.34 -36.45
CA VAL A 940 79.91 -30.43 -35.00
C VAL A 940 78.57 -31.11 -34.73
N GLY A 941 77.51 -30.75 -35.46
CA GLY A 941 76.19 -31.34 -35.27
C GLY A 941 76.12 -32.83 -35.57
N GLU A 942 76.87 -33.32 -36.57
CA GLU A 942 76.97 -34.75 -36.89
C GLU A 942 77.62 -35.54 -35.73
N LEU A 943 78.72 -35.04 -35.17
CA LEU A 943 79.38 -35.67 -34.03
C LEU A 943 78.50 -35.64 -32.76
N VAL A 944 77.90 -34.49 -32.45
CA VAL A 944 77.00 -34.32 -31.29
C VAL A 944 75.78 -35.22 -31.42
N GLY A 945 75.10 -35.18 -32.56
CA GLY A 945 73.89 -35.96 -32.81
C GLY A 945 74.11 -37.47 -32.71
N VAL A 946 75.25 -37.95 -33.23
CA VAL A 946 75.57 -39.38 -33.17
C VAL A 946 75.98 -39.83 -31.77
N LEU A 947 76.78 -39.04 -31.03
CA LEU A 947 77.13 -39.37 -29.64
C LEU A 947 75.90 -39.33 -28.73
N VAL A 948 75.08 -38.28 -28.84
CA VAL A 948 73.85 -38.15 -28.06
C VAL A 948 72.87 -39.27 -28.40
N ASP A 949 72.64 -39.61 -29.68
CA ASP A 949 71.80 -40.77 -30.04
C ASP A 949 72.36 -42.08 -29.46
N TYR A 950 73.67 -42.32 -29.56
CA TYR A 950 74.30 -43.52 -29.02
C TYR A 950 74.08 -43.65 -27.50
N PHE A 951 74.43 -42.62 -26.72
CA PHE A 951 74.31 -42.67 -25.25
C PHE A 951 72.85 -42.74 -24.81
N THR A 952 71.96 -41.96 -25.45
CA THR A 952 70.54 -41.92 -25.08
C THR A 952 69.83 -43.23 -25.43
N ARG A 953 70.15 -43.85 -26.58
CA ARG A 953 69.44 -45.03 -27.07
C ARG A 953 70.06 -46.36 -26.64
N ILE A 954 71.38 -46.51 -26.84
CA ILE A 954 72.08 -47.77 -26.57
C ILE A 954 72.39 -47.88 -25.09
N ARG A 955 72.89 -46.80 -24.47
CA ARG A 955 73.25 -46.81 -23.04
C ARG A 955 72.12 -46.38 -22.11
N ARG A 956 71.05 -45.74 -22.63
CA ARG A 956 69.96 -45.15 -21.83
C ARG A 956 70.45 -44.16 -20.77
N VAL A 957 71.54 -43.45 -21.08
CA VAL A 957 72.13 -42.42 -20.21
C VAL A 957 72.02 -41.07 -20.92
N HIS A 958 71.62 -40.03 -20.19
CA HIS A 958 71.65 -38.67 -20.72
C HIS A 958 73.10 -38.21 -20.87
N PHE A 959 73.53 -37.93 -22.09
CA PHE A 959 74.88 -37.42 -22.38
C PHE A 959 74.84 -35.90 -22.41
N PRO A 960 75.40 -35.20 -21.39
CA PRO A 960 75.29 -33.76 -21.28
C PRO A 960 76.11 -33.08 -22.38
N VAL A 961 75.45 -32.20 -23.13
CA VAL A 961 76.06 -31.30 -24.11
C VAL A 961 76.01 -29.88 -23.56
N LYS A 962 77.14 -29.19 -23.49
CA LYS A 962 77.23 -27.78 -23.07
C LYS A 962 77.62 -26.91 -24.27
N VAL A 963 76.83 -25.89 -24.56
CA VAL A 963 77.17 -24.87 -25.57
C VAL A 963 77.70 -23.61 -24.86
N CYS A 964 78.95 -23.22 -25.13
CA CYS A 964 79.61 -22.08 -24.48
C CYS A 964 79.80 -20.91 -25.45
N CYS A 965 79.58 -19.67 -24.99
CA CYS A 965 79.63 -18.49 -25.87
C CYS A 965 81.05 -17.91 -26.09
N SER A 966 81.99 -18.08 -25.15
CA SER A 966 83.27 -17.35 -25.18
C SER A 966 84.51 -18.17 -24.80
N ALA A 967 84.41 -19.03 -23.78
CA ALA A 967 85.51 -19.90 -23.36
C ALA A 967 84.99 -21.28 -22.93
N VAL A 968 85.69 -22.35 -23.32
CA VAL A 968 85.39 -23.72 -22.88
C VAL A 968 86.41 -24.16 -21.84
N GLN A 969 85.94 -24.61 -20.69
CA GLN A 969 86.78 -25.16 -19.62
C GLN A 969 87.04 -26.64 -19.87
N LEU A 970 88.28 -27.09 -19.74
CA LEU A 970 88.66 -28.49 -19.88
C LEU A 970 89.73 -28.90 -18.86
N GLN A 971 89.77 -30.17 -18.50
CA GLN A 971 90.78 -30.72 -17.61
C GLN A 971 91.86 -31.43 -18.42
N MET A 972 93.13 -31.05 -18.25
CA MET A 972 94.25 -31.83 -18.78
C MET A 972 95.16 -32.24 -17.63
N ARG A 973 95.25 -33.56 -17.39
CA ARG A 973 95.99 -34.17 -16.28
C ARG A 973 95.55 -33.64 -14.90
N GLY A 974 94.23 -33.53 -14.67
CA GLY A 974 93.68 -33.07 -13.40
C GLY A 974 93.81 -31.56 -13.12
N LYS A 975 94.37 -30.77 -14.06
CA LYS A 975 94.43 -29.30 -13.94
C LYS A 975 93.39 -28.65 -14.87
N PRO A 976 92.57 -27.70 -14.37
CA PRO A 976 91.65 -26.94 -15.21
C PRO A 976 92.43 -26.02 -16.14
N LYS A 977 92.00 -25.93 -17.39
CA LYS A 977 92.51 -25.03 -18.43
C LYS A 977 91.33 -24.46 -19.21
N SER A 978 91.44 -23.21 -19.65
CA SER A 978 90.44 -22.59 -20.52
C SER A 978 90.89 -22.54 -21.97
N VAL A 979 89.97 -22.79 -22.90
CA VAL A 979 90.19 -22.57 -24.34
C VAL A 979 89.32 -21.41 -24.80
N THR A 980 89.96 -20.35 -25.29
CA THR A 980 89.29 -19.19 -25.90
C THR A 980 89.51 -19.21 -27.40
N ILE A 981 88.61 -18.57 -28.15
CA ILE A 981 88.68 -18.49 -29.60
C ILE A 981 89.02 -17.05 -29.99
N GLU A 982 90.07 -16.87 -30.79
CA GLU A 982 90.47 -15.58 -31.34
C GLU A 982 90.55 -15.66 -32.87
N THR A 983 89.98 -14.67 -33.56
CA THR A 983 90.07 -14.56 -35.01
C THR A 983 91.22 -13.63 -35.40
N ARG A 984 92.14 -14.09 -36.26
CA ARG A 984 93.34 -13.33 -36.65
C ARG A 984 93.43 -13.14 -38.16
N VAL A 985 93.67 -11.90 -38.59
CA VAL A 985 93.83 -11.52 -40.01
C VAL A 985 95.22 -11.96 -40.50
N GLY A 986 95.29 -12.70 -41.62
CA GLY A 986 96.55 -13.15 -42.25
C GLY A 986 97.04 -14.55 -41.85
N GLN A 987 96.24 -15.35 -41.14
CA GLN A 987 96.55 -16.74 -40.79
C GLN A 987 95.79 -17.70 -41.71
N SER A 988 96.48 -18.58 -42.45
CA SER A 988 95.85 -19.50 -43.42
C SER A 988 95.32 -20.80 -42.82
N ASN A 989 95.88 -21.26 -41.69
CA ASN A 989 95.51 -22.52 -41.04
C ASN A 989 95.13 -22.33 -39.57
N VAL A 990 94.14 -23.12 -39.12
CA VAL A 990 93.68 -23.17 -37.72
C VAL A 990 94.75 -23.81 -36.85
N ASP A 991 95.21 -23.10 -35.80
CA ASP A 991 96.23 -23.63 -34.88
C ASP A 991 95.98 -23.23 -33.41
N PHE A 992 96.51 -24.04 -32.49
CA PHE A 992 96.41 -23.83 -31.05
C PHE A 992 97.65 -23.15 -30.48
N LYS A 993 97.48 -21.95 -29.92
CA LYS A 993 98.55 -21.22 -29.21
C LYS A 993 98.41 -21.40 -27.69
N LYS A 994 99.51 -21.59 -26.98
CA LYS A 994 99.51 -21.67 -25.51
C LYS A 994 99.29 -20.27 -24.89
N SER A 995 98.33 -20.15 -23.98
CA SER A 995 98.05 -18.95 -23.17
C SER A 995 98.39 -19.20 -21.70
N ARG A 996 98.39 -18.15 -20.85
CA ARG A 996 98.74 -18.23 -19.42
C ARG A 996 97.85 -19.24 -18.68
N ASP A 997 96.55 -19.22 -18.95
CA ASP A 997 95.56 -20.05 -18.25
C ASP A 997 95.03 -21.23 -19.10
N GLY A 998 95.58 -21.44 -20.31
CA GLY A 998 95.16 -22.53 -21.18
C GLY A 998 95.60 -22.42 -22.64
N PHE A 999 94.66 -22.41 -23.58
CA PHE A 999 94.93 -22.33 -25.03
C PHE A 999 94.05 -21.31 -25.72
N ILE A 1000 94.57 -20.73 -26.80
CA ILE A 1000 93.81 -19.89 -27.72
C ILE A 1000 93.75 -20.66 -29.04
N LEU A 1001 92.54 -20.94 -29.51
CA LEU A 1001 92.30 -21.43 -30.86
C LEU A 1001 92.29 -20.22 -31.80
N LEU A 1002 93.30 -20.14 -32.67
CA LEU A 1002 93.39 -19.11 -33.68
C LEU A 1002 92.65 -19.58 -34.93
N VAL A 1003 91.56 -18.90 -35.24
CA VAL A 1003 90.72 -19.19 -36.41
C VAL A 1003 90.99 -18.13 -37.49
N PRO A 1004 91.14 -18.51 -38.77
CA PRO A 1004 91.23 -17.53 -39.85
C PRO A 1004 90.01 -16.60 -39.82
N LYS A 1005 90.25 -15.29 -39.95
CA LYS A 1005 89.15 -14.34 -40.14
C LYS A 1005 88.79 -14.36 -41.64
N ASN A 1006 87.67 -15.02 -41.97
CA ASN A 1006 87.03 -14.89 -43.29
C ASN A 1006 86.59 -13.45 -43.54
#